data_AF-A0A166MV16-F1
#
_entry.id   AF-A0A166MV16-F1
#
_cell.length_a   1.000
_cell.length_b   1.000
_cell.length_c   1.000
_cell.angle_alpha   90.00
_cell.angle_beta   90.00
_cell.angle_gamma   90.00
#
_symmetry.space_group_name_H-M   'P 1'
#
loop_
_entity.id
_entity.type
_entity.pdbx_description
1 polymer ?
#
loop_
_entity_poly.entity_id
_entity_poly.type
_entity_poly.pdbx_seq_one_letter_code
_entity_poly.pdbx_strand_id
1 'polypeptide(L)'
;LSLPPVIMAYRGGHENDYDGHNLQDLPPGSDRYHLPPQDEGVDEAGQSLLRDPHAPGPYESHLGAGGPPGRPVSAYSLTESYAPGAGARTPVPGETAFASGFSHELDSDANGGFGYGRPASTVDADESWTRRQQPGNQGGGLKRYATRKIKLTQGSVLSIDYPVPSAIKNAVQPKYRDVEGGSEEFMKMRYTAATCDPNDFTLKNGYDLRPRMYNRHTELLIAITYYNEDKVLLSRTLHGVMQNIRDIVNLKKSTFWNKGGPAWQKIVVCLVFDGIEKTDKNVLDVLATVGIYQDGVVKKDVDGKETVAHIFEYTSQLSVTPNQQLIRPVDDGPSTLPPVQFIFCLKQKNSKKINSHRWLFNAFGRILNPEVCILIDAGTKPSPRSLLALWEGFYNDKDLGGACGEIHAMLGKGGKKLLNPLVAVQNFEYKISNILDKPLESSFGYVSVLPGAFSAYRFRAIMGRPLEQYFHGDHTLSKILGKKGIDGMNIFKKNMFLAEDRILCFELVAKAGQKWHLSYIKAAKGETDVPEGAAEFISQRRRWLNGSFAASLYSLMHFGRMYKSGHNIIRMVFFHIQLVYNILQVLFTWFSLGSYYLTTTVIMDLVGTAVVSDDPELARHGWPFGDTATPIVNALLKYLYLAFVILQFILALGNRPKGSKYTYIASFVVFGLIQSYILVLSMYLVVQAFQKPIGEQISLDSGADFVASFFGGTNAAGVILVALVTIYGLNFIASFMYLDPWHMFTSFPHYLVLMSTYINILMVYAFNNWHDVSWGTKGSDKTEALPSAHVSKGEKDEAVVEEIDKPQEDIDSQFESTVKRALEPFKEEEEVEKPDIEDSYKSFRTGLVVSWLFSNTFLIIVITSDNFDSFGIGDTASKRTASYFSFLLYSTAVLSLVRFFGFLWFLGRTGIMCCFARR
;
A
#
# COMPACT_ATOMS: atom_id res chain seq x y z
N LEU A 1 55.41 8.86 -42.89
CA LEU A 1 54.48 8.03 -43.69
C LEU A 1 53.25 7.75 -42.83
N SER A 2 52.05 8.27 -43.08
CA SER A 2 51.64 9.38 -43.97
C SER A 2 50.26 9.87 -43.49
N LEU A 3 50.07 11.19 -43.45
CA LEU A 3 48.79 11.89 -43.23
C LEU A 3 47.79 11.61 -44.40
N PRO A 4 46.48 11.96 -44.34
CA PRO A 4 45.87 13.00 -43.48
C PRO A 4 44.46 12.75 -42.86
N PRO A 5 44.02 13.63 -41.93
CA PRO A 5 42.62 13.83 -41.50
C PRO A 5 41.92 14.98 -42.27
N VAL A 6 40.57 14.98 -42.33
CA VAL A 6 39.68 16.06 -42.89
C VAL A 6 38.19 15.62 -42.69
N ILE A 7 37.15 16.43 -42.41
CA ILE A 7 36.96 17.80 -41.87
C ILE A 7 35.58 17.86 -41.12
N MET A 8 35.21 18.98 -40.49
CA MET A 8 33.90 19.17 -39.80
C MET A 8 32.67 19.30 -40.71
N ALA A 9 31.47 19.12 -40.14
CA ALA A 9 30.28 19.87 -40.52
C ALA A 9 29.51 20.39 -39.28
N TYR A 10 29.96 21.51 -38.71
CA TYR A 10 29.14 22.34 -37.84
C TYR A 10 28.03 22.99 -38.69
N ARG A 11 26.77 22.92 -38.24
CA ARG A 11 25.74 23.93 -38.55
C ARG A 11 25.06 24.34 -37.25
N GLY A 12 25.48 25.49 -36.72
CA GLY A 12 24.71 26.21 -35.70
C GLY A 12 23.57 27.02 -36.34
N GLY A 13 22.75 27.65 -35.50
CA GLY A 13 21.72 28.60 -35.94
C GLY A 13 20.29 28.12 -35.72
N HIS A 14 19.85 28.07 -34.47
CA HIS A 14 18.92 29.10 -33.98
C HIS A 14 18.83 29.08 -32.45
N GLU A 15 19.26 30.18 -31.83
CA GLU A 15 18.89 30.53 -30.47
C GLU A 15 17.41 30.95 -30.45
N ASN A 16 16.70 30.58 -29.38
CA ASN A 16 15.73 31.43 -28.66
C ASN A 16 15.20 30.67 -27.42
N ASP A 17 15.41 31.30 -26.27
CA ASP A 17 14.64 31.28 -25.03
C ASP A 17 13.97 29.98 -24.52
N TYR A 18 14.55 29.47 -23.43
CA TYR A 18 13.79 28.84 -22.35
C TYR A 18 14.06 29.58 -21.05
N ASP A 19 13.64 30.84 -21.00
CA ASP A 19 13.65 31.62 -19.77
C ASP A 19 12.51 31.18 -18.83
N GLY A 20 12.78 31.21 -17.53
CA GLY A 20 11.87 30.68 -16.52
C GLY A 20 10.77 31.67 -16.16
N HIS A 21 9.54 31.44 -16.62
CA HIS A 21 8.37 32.23 -16.17
C HIS A 21 8.02 31.95 -14.70
N ASN A 22 8.68 32.68 -13.79
CA ASN A 22 8.18 32.92 -12.44
C ASN A 22 6.96 33.84 -12.52
N LEU A 23 5.82 33.37 -12.02
CA LEU A 23 4.57 34.14 -11.97
C LEU A 23 4.47 34.92 -10.64
N GLN A 24 5.43 35.84 -10.45
CA GLN A 24 5.48 36.81 -9.37
C GLN A 24 6.23 38.04 -9.89
N ASP A 25 5.48 39.05 -10.31
CA ASP A 25 5.74 40.48 -10.12
C ASP A 25 4.74 41.31 -10.97
N LEU A 26 3.99 42.21 -10.33
CA LEU A 26 3.24 43.28 -10.97
C LEU A 26 3.74 44.62 -10.39
N PRO A 27 3.99 45.65 -11.22
CA PRO A 27 4.67 46.86 -10.78
C PRO A 27 3.75 47.83 -10.00
N PRO A 28 4.33 48.71 -9.15
CA PRO A 28 3.57 49.66 -8.34
C PRO A 28 3.33 51.01 -9.04
N GLY A 29 2.13 51.57 -8.82
CA GLY A 29 1.76 52.97 -9.11
C GLY A 29 0.31 53.19 -8.69
N SER A 30 0.01 53.77 -7.52
CA SER A 30 0.11 55.20 -7.16
C SER A 30 -0.99 56.08 -7.76
N ASP A 31 -2.09 56.29 -7.01
CA ASP A 31 -2.47 57.66 -6.65
C ASP A 31 -3.41 57.76 -5.43
N ARG A 32 -3.06 58.75 -4.58
CA ARG A 32 -3.76 59.55 -3.54
C ARG A 32 -5.22 59.18 -3.16
N TYR A 33 -5.64 59.23 -1.89
CA TYR A 33 -5.59 60.41 -0.99
C TYR A 33 -5.52 60.12 0.54
N HIS A 34 -4.95 61.11 1.25
CA HIS A 34 -4.83 61.43 2.70
C HIS A 34 -5.95 60.95 3.68
N LEU A 35 -5.67 60.38 4.88
CA LEU A 35 -5.18 60.97 6.18
C LEU A 35 -6.18 61.96 6.87
N PRO A 36 -6.21 62.16 8.23
CA PRO A 36 -5.63 61.43 9.39
C PRO A 36 -6.58 61.33 10.66
N PRO A 37 -6.20 61.57 11.97
CA PRO A 37 -6.42 60.58 13.06
C PRO A 37 -7.13 61.10 14.35
N GLN A 38 -7.27 60.26 15.39
CA GLN A 38 -7.44 60.53 16.86
C GLN A 38 -8.11 59.32 17.57
N ASP A 39 -8.03 59.06 18.89
CA ASP A 39 -7.00 59.34 19.93
C ASP A 39 -7.23 58.34 21.11
N GLU A 40 -6.42 58.40 22.17
CA GLU A 40 -6.52 57.55 23.38
C GLU A 40 -7.78 57.81 24.27
N GLY A 41 -8.19 56.85 25.11
CA GLY A 41 -9.27 57.09 26.10
C GLY A 41 -9.78 55.88 26.90
N VAL A 42 -9.28 55.76 28.14
CA VAL A 42 -9.60 54.79 29.20
C VAL A 42 -11.04 54.95 29.75
N ASP A 43 -11.71 53.86 30.16
CA ASP A 43 -12.30 53.75 31.52
C ASP A 43 -12.90 52.37 31.89
N GLU A 44 -12.63 51.94 33.13
CA GLU A 44 -13.23 50.77 33.79
C GLU A 44 -14.42 51.19 34.65
N ALA A 45 -15.53 50.44 34.61
CA ALA A 45 -16.55 50.50 35.66
C ALA A 45 -17.34 49.17 35.79
N GLY A 46 -17.40 48.61 37.00
CA GLY A 46 -18.44 47.65 37.38
C GLY A 46 -18.02 46.22 37.72
N GLN A 47 -17.16 46.02 38.73
CA GLN A 47 -17.09 44.76 39.47
C GLN A 47 -17.40 44.93 40.96
N SER A 48 -17.98 43.88 41.55
CA SER A 48 -17.98 43.49 42.98
C SER A 48 -19.13 43.93 43.90
N LEU A 49 -19.95 42.94 44.29
CA LEU A 49 -20.56 42.71 45.61
C LEU A 49 -20.64 41.17 45.79
N LEU A 50 -19.68 40.49 46.44
CA LEU A 50 -19.65 40.02 47.85
C LEU A 50 -20.90 39.17 48.27
N ARG A 51 -20.81 37.84 48.58
CA ARG A 51 -20.33 37.12 49.80
C ARG A 51 -21.00 37.61 51.11
N ASP A 52 -21.47 36.81 52.09
CA ASP A 52 -21.42 35.35 52.40
C ASP A 52 -22.63 34.97 53.35
N PRO A 53 -22.54 34.14 54.42
CA PRO A 53 -22.77 32.69 54.55
C PRO A 53 -24.02 32.22 55.36
N HIS A 54 -24.36 30.90 55.38
CA HIS A 54 -24.74 30.06 56.55
C HIS A 54 -25.38 28.68 56.18
N ALA A 55 -25.25 27.66 57.06
CA ALA A 55 -25.84 26.31 56.97
C ALA A 55 -26.52 25.92 58.32
N PRO A 56 -27.46 24.95 58.40
CA PRO A 56 -27.09 23.52 58.66
C PRO A 56 -28.06 22.42 58.12
N GLY A 57 -27.72 21.13 58.28
CA GLY A 57 -28.63 19.94 58.20
C GLY A 57 -29.14 19.50 59.58
N PRO A 58 -29.52 18.22 59.89
CA PRO A 58 -29.51 16.95 59.11
C PRO A 58 -30.80 16.05 59.30
N TYR A 59 -30.70 14.70 59.12
CA TYR A 59 -31.55 13.53 59.51
C TYR A 59 -31.91 12.57 58.32
N GLU A 60 -31.27 11.38 58.24
CA GLU A 60 -31.76 10.00 58.58
C GLU A 60 -32.83 9.42 57.60
N SER A 61 -32.79 8.24 56.96
CA SER A 61 -32.06 6.93 56.99
C SER A 61 -33.03 5.78 57.30
N HIS A 62 -33.00 4.67 56.55
CA HIS A 62 -33.18 3.29 57.06
C HIS A 62 -32.83 2.22 56.00
N LEU A 63 -32.58 0.99 56.46
CA LEU A 63 -31.90 -0.12 55.75
C LEU A 63 -32.80 -1.35 55.57
N GLY A 64 -32.44 -2.24 54.64
CA GLY A 64 -32.97 -3.61 54.55
C GLY A 64 -32.12 -4.53 53.66
N ALA A 65 -31.57 -5.60 54.24
CA ALA A 65 -30.88 -6.70 53.53
C ALA A 65 -31.80 -7.94 53.45
N GLY A 66 -31.59 -8.98 52.63
CA GLY A 66 -30.56 -9.31 51.63
C GLY A 66 -30.81 -10.73 51.05
N GLY A 67 -30.00 -11.21 50.09
CA GLY A 67 -30.10 -12.60 49.57
C GLY A 67 -29.79 -12.78 48.06
N PRO A 68 -28.98 -13.76 47.62
CA PRO A 68 -28.54 -13.95 46.21
C PRO A 68 -29.15 -15.23 45.55
N PRO A 69 -28.73 -15.68 44.33
CA PRO A 69 -28.13 -14.99 43.16
C PRO A 69 -28.96 -15.19 41.86
N GLY A 70 -28.66 -14.46 40.77
CA GLY A 70 -29.26 -14.74 39.46
C GLY A 70 -28.59 -14.05 38.27
N ARG A 71 -28.14 -14.84 37.28
CA ARG A 71 -27.59 -14.38 35.99
C ARG A 71 -28.76 -14.17 34.99
N PRO A 72 -28.93 -13.00 34.36
CA PRO A 72 -29.75 -12.89 33.16
C PRO A 72 -28.90 -13.13 31.91
N VAL A 73 -29.35 -14.04 31.06
CA VAL A 73 -28.80 -14.29 29.72
C VAL A 73 -29.45 -13.31 28.73
N SER A 74 -28.72 -12.93 27.68
CA SER A 74 -29.24 -12.09 26.60
C SER A 74 -30.30 -12.80 25.76
N ALA A 75 -31.51 -12.23 25.67
CA ALA A 75 -32.40 -12.41 24.53
C ALA A 75 -33.47 -11.31 24.51
N TYR A 76 -33.41 -10.40 23.53
CA TYR A 76 -34.58 -9.64 23.08
C TYR A 76 -34.76 -9.92 21.59
N SER A 77 -35.75 -10.74 21.26
CA SER A 77 -36.21 -10.96 19.88
C SER A 77 -37.23 -9.89 19.52
N LEU A 78 -36.91 -9.05 18.54
CA LEU A 78 -37.82 -8.01 18.04
C LEU A 78 -38.85 -8.61 17.06
N THR A 79 -39.92 -9.20 17.59
CA THR A 79 -41.09 -9.66 16.80
C THR A 79 -42.44 -9.26 17.38
N GLU A 80 -42.51 -8.57 18.53
CA GLU A 80 -43.78 -8.17 19.16
C GLU A 80 -43.78 -6.69 19.57
N SER A 81 -44.35 -5.81 18.72
CA SER A 81 -44.95 -4.52 19.13
C SER A 81 -45.63 -3.73 17.99
N TYR A 82 -46.40 -4.37 17.10
CA TYR A 82 -47.28 -3.66 16.15
C TYR A 82 -48.59 -4.40 15.85
N ALA A 83 -49.63 -4.19 16.67
CA ALA A 83 -51.06 -4.22 16.29
C ALA A 83 -51.97 -3.90 17.50
N PRO A 84 -52.69 -2.77 17.53
CA PRO A 84 -53.77 -2.56 18.49
C PRO A 84 -55.10 -3.12 17.94
N GLY A 85 -55.71 -4.06 18.67
CA GLY A 85 -57.14 -4.40 18.53
C GLY A 85 -57.52 -5.41 17.45
N ALA A 86 -57.31 -6.70 17.72
CA ALA A 86 -58.05 -7.79 17.08
C ALA A 86 -58.45 -8.84 18.13
N GLY A 87 -59.77 -9.01 18.34
CA GLY A 87 -60.33 -9.91 19.35
C GLY A 87 -60.42 -11.36 18.88
N ALA A 88 -60.07 -12.26 19.80
CA ALA A 88 -60.28 -13.71 19.89
C ALA A 88 -61.20 -14.47 18.89
N ARG A 89 -60.78 -15.75 18.69
CA ARG A 89 -61.51 -16.97 18.25
C ARG A 89 -61.35 -17.40 16.79
N THR A 90 -60.48 -18.41 16.61
CA THR A 90 -60.57 -19.42 15.55
C THR A 90 -61.66 -20.47 15.89
N PRO A 91 -62.20 -21.16 14.86
CA PRO A 91 -62.11 -22.62 14.86
C PRO A 91 -61.68 -23.22 13.51
N VAL A 92 -61.04 -24.39 13.59
CA VAL A 92 -60.60 -25.30 12.50
C VAL A 92 -61.56 -26.50 12.52
N PRO A 93 -62.08 -27.01 11.37
CA PRO A 93 -61.47 -28.14 10.63
C PRO A 93 -61.73 -28.11 9.10
N GLY A 94 -61.20 -29.01 8.24
CA GLY A 94 -60.31 -30.18 8.44
C GLY A 94 -59.98 -30.85 7.08
N GLU A 95 -59.21 -31.95 7.08
CA GLU A 95 -58.73 -32.66 5.88
C GLU A 95 -59.71 -33.73 5.34
N THR A 96 -59.67 -33.99 4.02
CA THR A 96 -59.85 -35.26 3.27
C THR A 96 -60.23 -34.93 1.81
N ALA A 97 -60.06 -35.70 0.74
CA ALA A 97 -59.19 -36.81 0.27
C ALA A 97 -59.98 -37.50 -0.89
N PHE A 98 -59.29 -38.02 -1.94
CA PHE A 98 -59.85 -38.76 -3.11
C PHE A 98 -60.75 -37.96 -4.11
N ALA A 99 -61.01 -38.43 -5.34
CA ALA A 99 -60.21 -39.08 -6.41
C ALA A 99 -61.12 -39.29 -7.66
N SER A 100 -60.51 -39.47 -8.86
CA SER A 100 -61.13 -39.73 -10.18
C SER A 100 -62.05 -38.62 -10.76
N GLY A 101 -62.16 -38.41 -12.08
CA GLY A 101 -61.42 -38.97 -13.21
C GLY A 101 -62.29 -39.10 -14.46
N PHE A 102 -61.91 -38.49 -15.58
CA PHE A 102 -62.44 -38.82 -16.91
C PHE A 102 -61.46 -38.40 -18.01
N SER A 103 -61.29 -39.27 -19.01
CA SER A 103 -60.33 -39.14 -20.10
C SER A 103 -61.04 -39.20 -21.46
N HIS A 104 -60.48 -38.52 -22.47
CA HIS A 104 -60.74 -38.83 -23.87
C HIS A 104 -59.49 -38.49 -24.71
N GLU A 105 -58.85 -39.53 -25.24
CA GLU A 105 -57.90 -39.44 -26.37
C GLU A 105 -58.71 -39.38 -27.70
N LEU A 106 -58.16 -38.84 -28.80
CA LEU A 106 -57.21 -39.54 -29.67
C LEU A 106 -56.40 -38.60 -30.61
N ASP A 107 -55.26 -39.16 -31.07
CA ASP A 107 -54.40 -38.79 -32.21
C ASP A 107 -53.58 -37.47 -32.15
N SER A 108 -52.28 -37.46 -32.48
CA SER A 108 -51.37 -38.53 -32.95
C SER A 108 -49.87 -38.22 -32.69
N ASP A 109 -49.01 -39.21 -32.99
CA ASP A 109 -47.53 -39.14 -33.19
C ASP A 109 -46.57 -39.04 -31.99
N ALA A 110 -46.35 -40.21 -31.38
CA ALA A 110 -45.05 -40.90 -31.29
C ALA A 110 -43.74 -40.12 -31.00
N ASN A 111 -43.32 -40.25 -29.73
CA ASN A 111 -42.01 -40.81 -29.32
C ASN A 111 -40.77 -39.89 -29.13
N GLY A 112 -40.66 -39.32 -27.91
CA GLY A 112 -39.54 -39.69 -27.01
C GLY A 112 -38.42 -38.67 -26.73
N GLY A 113 -38.30 -38.18 -25.48
CA GLY A 113 -37.07 -37.53 -25.02
C GLY A 113 -37.16 -36.53 -23.84
N PHE A 114 -37.47 -37.00 -22.62
CA PHE A 114 -37.17 -36.38 -21.31
C PHE A 114 -36.99 -34.85 -21.19
N GLY A 115 -38.03 -34.15 -20.71
CA GLY A 115 -37.92 -32.77 -20.25
C GLY A 115 -37.27 -32.63 -18.87
N TYR A 116 -36.01 -32.18 -18.82
CA TYR A 116 -35.45 -31.58 -17.60
C TYR A 116 -35.82 -30.10 -17.53
N GLY A 117 -36.20 -29.64 -16.33
CA GLY A 117 -36.51 -28.24 -16.07
C GLY A 117 -35.33 -27.32 -16.43
N ARG A 118 -35.59 -26.33 -17.29
CA ARG A 118 -34.59 -25.35 -17.72
C ARG A 118 -34.14 -24.55 -16.48
N PRO A 119 -32.84 -24.57 -16.10
CA PRO A 119 -32.39 -23.77 -14.96
C PRO A 119 -32.57 -22.29 -15.27
N ALA A 120 -33.08 -21.52 -14.30
CA ALA A 120 -33.26 -20.08 -14.44
C ALA A 120 -31.89 -19.42 -14.68
N SER A 121 -31.74 -18.85 -15.86
CA SER A 121 -30.45 -18.44 -16.42
C SER A 121 -30.03 -17.04 -15.96
N THR A 122 -28.74 -16.91 -15.65
CA THR A 122 -27.88 -15.72 -15.90
C THR A 122 -28.51 -14.35 -15.63
N VAL A 123 -28.22 -13.76 -14.47
CA VAL A 123 -28.49 -12.35 -14.19
C VAL A 123 -27.32 -11.52 -14.72
N ASP A 124 -27.61 -10.50 -15.53
CA ASP A 124 -26.60 -9.67 -16.18
C ASP A 124 -26.03 -8.60 -15.22
N ALA A 125 -24.77 -8.19 -15.45
CA ALA A 125 -24.12 -7.21 -14.58
C ALA A 125 -24.81 -5.83 -14.63
N ASP A 126 -25.31 -5.47 -15.81
CA ASP A 126 -25.92 -4.16 -16.12
C ASP A 126 -27.28 -3.96 -15.42
N GLU A 127 -28.03 -5.03 -15.15
CA GLU A 127 -29.27 -4.97 -14.36
C GLU A 127 -28.99 -4.55 -12.90
N SER A 128 -27.88 -5.00 -12.33
CA SER A 128 -27.55 -4.78 -10.91
C SER A 128 -27.36 -3.30 -10.56
N TRP A 129 -26.79 -2.53 -11.48
CA TRP A 129 -26.46 -1.12 -11.28
C TRP A 129 -27.65 -0.20 -11.58
N THR A 130 -28.38 -0.49 -12.66
CA THR A 130 -29.65 0.17 -13.00
C THR A 130 -30.65 0.08 -11.84
N ARG A 131 -30.73 -1.09 -11.19
CA ARG A 131 -31.57 -1.37 -10.02
C ARG A 131 -31.17 -0.60 -8.75
N ARG A 132 -29.91 -0.18 -8.63
CA ARG A 132 -29.45 0.73 -7.54
C ARG A 132 -29.85 2.18 -7.79
N GLN A 133 -29.80 2.65 -9.05
CA GLN A 133 -30.19 4.03 -9.35
C GLN A 133 -31.71 4.25 -9.44
N GLN A 134 -32.51 3.19 -9.66
CA GLN A 134 -33.97 3.25 -9.73
C GLN A 134 -34.69 2.35 -8.69
N PRO A 135 -34.57 2.61 -7.38
CA PRO A 135 -35.08 1.73 -6.32
C PRO A 135 -36.62 1.69 -6.16
N GLY A 136 -37.39 2.14 -7.17
CA GLY A 136 -38.86 2.20 -7.13
C GLY A 136 -39.61 1.39 -8.20
N ASN A 137 -38.95 0.91 -9.25
CA ASN A 137 -39.64 0.38 -10.45
C ASN A 137 -40.04 -1.13 -10.36
N GLN A 138 -40.16 -1.67 -9.15
CA GLN A 138 -40.38 -3.12 -8.92
C GLN A 138 -41.82 -3.49 -8.51
N GLY A 139 -42.68 -2.50 -8.28
CA GLY A 139 -44.13 -2.70 -8.15
C GLY A 139 -44.84 -1.81 -9.16
N GLY A 140 -45.74 -2.37 -9.96
CA GLY A 140 -46.38 -1.67 -11.08
C GLY A 140 -47.14 -0.43 -10.66
N GLY A 141 -46.55 0.75 -10.86
CA GLY A 141 -47.17 2.04 -10.57
C GLY A 141 -46.19 3.20 -10.67
N LEU A 142 -46.44 4.12 -11.62
CA LEU A 142 -45.70 5.38 -11.75
C LEU A 142 -46.05 6.34 -10.59
N LYS A 143 -45.43 6.14 -9.42
CA LYS A 143 -45.41 7.16 -8.35
C LYS A 143 -44.72 8.42 -8.90
N ARG A 144 -45.49 9.49 -9.15
CA ARG A 144 -44.96 10.83 -9.46
C ARG A 144 -44.52 11.49 -8.15
N TYR A 145 -43.21 11.60 -7.97
CA TYR A 145 -42.61 12.38 -6.88
C TYR A 145 -42.58 13.87 -7.25
N ALA A 146 -42.50 14.75 -6.24
CA ALA A 146 -42.29 16.18 -6.45
C ALA A 146 -40.88 16.44 -7.01
N THR A 147 -40.71 17.46 -7.84
CA THR A 147 -39.39 17.86 -8.35
C THR A 147 -38.91 19.17 -7.72
N ARG A 148 -37.67 19.17 -7.24
CA ARG A 148 -36.96 20.34 -6.71
C ARG A 148 -36.02 20.89 -7.79
N LYS A 149 -36.05 22.21 -7.95
CA LYS A 149 -35.13 22.96 -8.82
C LYS A 149 -33.85 23.30 -8.07
N ILE A 150 -32.71 22.77 -8.51
CA ILE A 150 -31.40 22.98 -7.88
C ILE A 150 -30.52 23.84 -8.80
N LYS A 151 -30.03 24.96 -8.28
CA LYS A 151 -29.14 25.89 -8.99
C LYS A 151 -27.73 25.34 -9.11
N LEU A 152 -27.16 25.36 -10.31
CA LEU A 152 -25.76 24.96 -10.52
C LEU A 152 -24.80 25.98 -9.88
N THR A 153 -23.81 25.50 -9.13
CA THR A 153 -22.75 26.34 -8.57
C THR A 153 -21.89 26.88 -9.71
N GLN A 154 -21.75 28.22 -9.77
CA GLN A 154 -21.13 28.94 -10.88
C GLN A 154 -21.67 28.54 -12.28
N GLY A 155 -22.94 28.10 -12.35
CA GLY A 155 -23.61 27.74 -13.61
C GLY A 155 -23.17 26.43 -14.26
N SER A 156 -22.23 25.66 -13.68
CA SER A 156 -21.73 24.42 -14.28
C SER A 156 -21.50 23.25 -13.31
N VAL A 157 -21.37 23.49 -12.00
CA VAL A 157 -21.10 22.44 -11.02
C VAL A 157 -22.38 22.01 -10.32
N LEU A 158 -22.73 20.73 -10.44
CA LEU A 158 -23.84 20.11 -9.71
C LEU A 158 -23.37 19.69 -8.31
N SER A 159 -23.83 20.42 -7.30
CA SER A 159 -23.59 20.16 -5.87
C SER A 159 -24.93 20.14 -5.14
N ILE A 160 -25.24 19.07 -4.42
CA ILE A 160 -26.56 18.79 -3.85
C ILE A 160 -26.40 18.23 -2.43
N ASP A 161 -27.17 18.73 -1.47
CA ASP A 161 -27.20 18.20 -0.10
C ASP A 161 -28.46 17.35 0.12
N TYR A 162 -28.28 16.02 0.20
CA TYR A 162 -29.36 15.05 0.43
C TYR A 162 -29.50 14.72 1.93
N PRO A 163 -30.72 14.66 2.50
CA PRO A 163 -30.90 14.22 3.88
C PRO A 163 -30.41 12.77 4.08
N VAL A 164 -29.80 12.48 5.23
CA VAL A 164 -29.43 11.10 5.58
C VAL A 164 -30.60 10.34 6.23
N PRO A 165 -30.68 9.00 6.07
CA PRO A 165 -31.69 8.18 6.73
C PRO A 165 -31.84 8.45 8.22
N SER A 166 -33.08 8.37 8.72
CA SER A 166 -33.44 8.72 10.10
C SER A 166 -32.57 7.96 11.13
N ALA A 167 -32.29 6.68 10.86
CA ALA A 167 -31.46 5.84 11.71
C ALA A 167 -30.00 6.31 11.82
N ILE A 168 -29.43 6.88 10.75
CA ILE A 168 -28.05 7.38 10.71
C ILE A 168 -27.97 8.71 11.45
N LYS A 169 -28.89 9.63 11.15
CA LYS A 169 -29.05 10.92 11.84
C LYS A 169 -29.24 10.74 13.35
N ASN A 170 -30.07 9.78 13.76
CA ASN A 170 -30.38 9.52 15.18
C ASN A 170 -29.27 8.76 15.92
N ALA A 171 -28.27 8.22 15.21
CA ALA A 171 -27.10 7.59 15.81
C ALA A 171 -25.92 8.57 16.01
N VAL A 172 -26.01 9.82 15.52
CA VAL A 172 -25.09 10.90 15.88
C VAL A 172 -25.45 11.42 17.28
N GLN A 173 -24.46 11.72 18.12
CA GLN A 173 -24.73 12.21 19.47
C GLN A 173 -25.45 13.58 19.45
N PRO A 174 -26.45 13.82 20.34
CA PRO A 174 -27.20 15.08 20.40
C PRO A 174 -26.33 16.33 20.46
N LYS A 175 -25.21 16.29 21.20
CA LYS A 175 -24.25 17.40 21.33
C LYS A 175 -23.58 17.86 20.03
N TYR A 176 -23.66 17.09 18.95
CA TYR A 176 -23.20 17.47 17.61
C TYR A 176 -24.36 17.74 16.65
N ARG A 177 -25.48 17.05 16.83
CA ARG A 177 -26.68 17.14 15.97
C ARG A 177 -27.54 18.37 16.28
N ASP A 178 -27.72 18.67 17.57
CA ASP A 178 -28.73 19.61 18.09
C ASP A 178 -28.09 20.93 18.55
N VAL A 179 -26.97 21.33 17.92
CA VAL A 179 -26.27 22.59 18.20
C VAL A 179 -27.06 23.76 17.62
N GLU A 180 -27.21 24.84 18.38
CA GLU A 180 -27.91 26.05 17.94
C GLU A 180 -27.14 26.73 16.80
N GLY A 181 -27.80 26.94 15.65
CA GLY A 181 -27.11 27.31 14.39
C GLY A 181 -26.34 26.16 13.71
N GLY A 182 -26.68 24.91 14.03
CA GLY A 182 -25.91 23.71 13.72
C GLY A 182 -25.56 23.46 12.25
N SER A 183 -24.39 22.86 12.04
CA SER A 183 -23.86 22.49 10.73
C SER A 183 -24.64 21.33 10.10
N GLU A 184 -25.02 21.48 8.83
CA GLU A 184 -25.75 20.44 8.08
C GLU A 184 -24.95 19.14 7.87
N GLU A 185 -23.67 19.09 8.23
CA GLU A 185 -22.76 17.96 7.97
C GLU A 185 -23.14 16.62 8.61
N PHE A 186 -23.92 16.66 9.70
CA PHE A 186 -24.45 15.48 10.41
C PHE A 186 -25.85 15.07 9.92
N MET A 187 -26.45 15.89 9.05
CA MET A 187 -27.87 15.85 8.70
C MET A 187 -28.08 15.61 7.20
N LYS A 188 -27.14 16.09 6.38
CA LYS A 188 -27.15 15.95 4.94
C LYS A 188 -25.80 15.49 4.40
N MET A 189 -25.83 14.47 3.56
CA MET A 189 -24.70 14.06 2.73
C MET A 189 -24.65 14.99 1.51
N ARG A 190 -23.52 15.67 1.29
CA ARG A 190 -23.31 16.45 0.08
C ARG A 190 -22.83 15.53 -1.03
N TYR A 191 -23.40 15.65 -2.22
CA TYR A 191 -22.95 15.01 -3.45
C TYR A 191 -22.47 16.10 -4.41
N THR A 192 -21.36 15.87 -5.10
CA THR A 192 -20.86 16.71 -6.18
C THR A 192 -20.43 15.85 -7.36
N ALA A 193 -20.97 16.15 -8.55
CA ALA A 193 -20.55 15.52 -9.79
C ALA A 193 -19.37 16.31 -10.38
N ALA A 194 -18.17 15.73 -10.40
CA ALA A 194 -17.01 16.35 -11.03
C ALA A 194 -16.91 15.96 -12.50
N THR A 195 -17.20 16.90 -13.39
CA THR A 195 -17.14 16.76 -14.85
C THR A 195 -15.82 17.30 -15.44
N CYS A 196 -14.74 17.23 -14.65
CA CYS A 196 -13.44 17.83 -14.96
C CYS A 196 -12.27 16.91 -14.57
N ASP A 197 -11.05 17.24 -15.04
CA ASP A 197 -9.83 16.58 -14.59
C ASP A 197 -9.54 16.88 -13.10
N PRO A 198 -8.90 15.96 -12.34
CA PRO A 198 -8.34 16.28 -11.01
C PRO A 198 -7.56 17.60 -10.91
N ASN A 199 -6.84 18.01 -11.97
CA ASN A 199 -6.09 19.26 -11.98
C ASN A 199 -6.98 20.51 -12.03
N ASP A 200 -8.19 20.36 -12.58
CA ASP A 200 -9.19 21.41 -12.83
C ASP A 200 -10.24 21.49 -11.70
N PHE A 201 -10.28 20.52 -10.79
CA PHE A 201 -11.12 20.55 -9.59
C PHE A 201 -10.61 21.64 -8.63
N THR A 202 -11.04 22.88 -8.87
CA THR A 202 -10.56 24.08 -8.17
C THR A 202 -11.70 25.07 -7.90
N LEU A 203 -11.50 25.94 -6.91
CA LEU A 203 -12.42 27.02 -6.54
C LEU A 203 -12.76 27.96 -7.71
N LYS A 204 -11.84 28.11 -8.67
CA LYS A 204 -12.05 28.93 -9.89
C LYS A 204 -13.05 28.31 -10.87
N ASN A 205 -13.20 26.99 -10.82
CA ASN A 205 -14.10 26.21 -11.66
C ASN A 205 -15.37 25.78 -10.87
N GLY A 206 -15.66 26.41 -9.74
CA GLY A 206 -16.86 26.18 -8.93
C GLY A 206 -16.80 24.99 -7.97
N TYR A 207 -15.69 24.25 -7.92
CA TYR A 207 -15.52 23.11 -7.02
C TYR A 207 -14.96 23.54 -5.66
N ASP A 208 -15.66 23.18 -4.59
CA ASP A 208 -15.29 23.51 -3.21
C ASP A 208 -15.64 22.36 -2.26
N LEU A 209 -14.94 22.25 -1.13
CA LEU A 209 -15.06 21.18 -0.14
C LEU A 209 -15.57 21.70 1.20
N ARG A 210 -16.46 20.94 1.82
CA ARG A 210 -17.17 21.29 3.06
C ARG A 210 -16.25 21.69 4.24
N PRO A 211 -15.07 21.06 4.48
CA PRO A 211 -14.16 21.53 5.53
C PRO A 211 -13.64 22.96 5.29
N ARG A 212 -13.38 23.34 4.03
CA ARG A 212 -12.96 24.70 3.66
C ARG A 212 -14.12 25.69 3.74
N MET A 213 -15.33 25.27 3.34
CA MET A 213 -16.55 26.09 3.48
C MET A 213 -16.84 26.44 4.95
N TYR A 214 -16.54 25.54 5.89
CA TYR A 214 -16.60 25.79 7.34
C TYR A 214 -15.35 26.46 7.91
N ASN A 215 -14.43 26.95 7.07
CA ASN A 215 -13.19 27.64 7.46
C ASN A 215 -12.30 26.82 8.42
N ARG A 216 -12.28 25.48 8.27
CA ARG A 216 -11.49 24.57 9.12
C ARG A 216 -10.09 24.36 8.52
N HIS A 217 -9.05 24.54 9.34
CA HIS A 217 -7.68 24.14 9.00
C HIS A 217 -7.58 22.61 9.01
N THR A 218 -7.11 22.01 7.91
CA THR A 218 -6.83 20.57 7.85
C THR A 218 -5.39 20.32 8.28
N GLU A 219 -5.19 19.61 9.39
CA GLU A 219 -3.86 19.17 9.82
C GLU A 219 -3.50 17.83 9.16
N LEU A 220 -4.43 16.88 9.22
CA LEU A 220 -4.28 15.54 8.67
C LEU A 220 -5.32 15.27 7.58
N LEU A 221 -4.82 14.98 6.37
CA LEU A 221 -5.61 14.38 5.29
C LEU A 221 -5.24 12.89 5.18
N ILE A 222 -6.10 12.01 5.67
CA ILE A 222 -5.87 10.56 5.67
C ILE A 222 -6.55 9.95 4.44
N ALA A 223 -5.77 9.59 3.43
CA ALA A 223 -6.25 8.90 2.25
C ALA A 223 -6.35 7.39 2.47
N ILE A 224 -7.48 6.81 2.08
CA ILE A 224 -7.70 5.37 1.96
C ILE A 224 -7.94 5.06 0.47
N THR A 225 -6.97 4.44 -0.17
CA THR A 225 -7.00 4.05 -1.58
C THR A 225 -7.57 2.64 -1.75
N TYR A 226 -8.53 2.48 -2.66
CA TYR A 226 -9.28 1.23 -2.83
C TYR A 226 -9.17 0.68 -4.26
N TYR A 227 -8.80 -0.60 -4.38
CA TYR A 227 -8.50 -1.30 -5.63
C TYR A 227 -9.21 -2.66 -5.74
N ASN A 228 -10.54 -2.69 -5.58
CA ASN A 228 -11.38 -3.90 -5.60
C ASN A 228 -11.17 -4.82 -4.37
N GLU A 229 -11.06 -4.23 -3.18
CA GLU A 229 -11.02 -4.95 -1.90
C GLU A 229 -12.42 -5.35 -1.41
N ASP A 230 -12.52 -6.40 -0.58
CA ASP A 230 -13.80 -6.82 -0.02
C ASP A 230 -14.30 -5.91 1.15
N LYS A 231 -15.58 -6.07 1.52
CA LYS A 231 -16.19 -5.35 2.67
C LYS A 231 -15.48 -5.56 4.01
N VAL A 232 -14.83 -6.69 4.26
CA VAL A 232 -14.08 -6.98 5.50
C VAL A 232 -12.74 -6.22 5.50
N LEU A 233 -12.04 -6.20 4.38
CA LEU A 233 -10.77 -5.48 4.17
C LEU A 233 -10.96 -3.97 4.34
N LEU A 234 -11.96 -3.37 3.69
CA LEU A 234 -12.25 -1.94 3.92
C LEU A 234 -12.70 -1.66 5.36
N SER A 235 -13.65 -2.45 5.90
CA SER A 235 -14.15 -2.24 7.27
C SER A 235 -13.00 -2.29 8.28
N ARG A 236 -12.01 -3.15 8.07
CA ARG A 236 -10.80 -3.26 8.89
C ARG A 236 -9.94 -1.99 8.83
N THR A 237 -9.69 -1.45 7.63
CA THR A 237 -8.94 -0.21 7.44
C THR A 237 -9.67 0.97 8.05
N LEU A 238 -10.94 1.17 7.66
CA LEU A 238 -11.77 2.28 8.10
C LEU A 238 -11.97 2.30 9.62
N HIS A 239 -12.27 1.15 10.23
CA HIS A 239 -12.40 1.04 11.68
C HIS A 239 -11.07 1.32 12.40
N GLY A 240 -9.95 0.80 11.90
CA GLY A 240 -8.62 1.08 12.44
C GLY A 240 -8.24 2.57 12.38
N VAL A 241 -8.61 3.25 11.29
CA VAL A 241 -8.44 4.71 11.13
C VAL A 241 -9.31 5.46 12.16
N MET A 242 -10.60 5.11 12.30
CA MET A 242 -11.48 5.75 13.30
C MET A 242 -11.01 5.53 14.74
N GLN A 243 -10.49 4.34 15.07
CA GLN A 243 -9.85 4.08 16.37
C GLN A 243 -8.62 4.96 16.60
N ASN A 244 -7.78 5.16 15.56
CA ASN A 244 -6.63 6.07 15.65
C ASN A 244 -7.05 7.53 15.83
N ILE A 245 -8.10 7.98 15.15
CA ILE A 245 -8.64 9.34 15.31
C ILE A 245 -9.20 9.53 16.72
N ARG A 246 -9.94 8.55 17.25
CA ARG A 246 -10.36 8.54 18.67
C ARG A 246 -9.17 8.68 19.62
N ASP A 247 -8.11 7.92 19.40
CA ASP A 247 -6.91 7.97 20.25
C ASP A 247 -6.21 9.36 20.21
N ILE A 248 -6.28 10.08 19.07
CA ILE A 248 -5.81 11.48 18.92
C ILE A 248 -6.75 12.44 19.68
N VAL A 249 -8.07 12.34 19.49
CA VAL A 249 -9.05 13.22 20.12
C VAL A 249 -9.02 13.09 21.66
N ASN A 250 -8.75 11.89 22.18
CA ASN A 250 -8.67 11.61 23.61
C ASN A 250 -7.32 12.00 24.27
N LEU A 251 -6.42 12.70 23.56
CA LEU A 251 -5.15 13.19 24.13
C LEU A 251 -5.36 14.30 25.17
N LYS A 252 -5.46 13.89 26.43
CA LYS A 252 -5.63 14.79 27.60
C LYS A 252 -4.52 15.85 27.80
N LYS A 253 -3.36 15.70 27.15
CA LYS A 253 -2.17 16.56 27.34
C LYS A 253 -1.63 17.17 26.03
N SER A 254 -2.46 17.44 25.03
CA SER A 254 -2.00 18.16 23.82
C SER A 254 -2.27 19.66 23.88
N THR A 255 -1.22 20.46 23.67
CA THR A 255 -1.32 21.92 23.46
C THR A 255 -1.74 22.30 22.03
N PHE A 256 -1.75 21.34 21.11
CA PHE A 256 -2.06 21.56 19.70
C PHE A 256 -3.48 21.13 19.33
N TRP A 257 -3.84 19.88 19.62
CA TRP A 257 -5.02 19.24 19.01
C TRP A 257 -6.32 19.99 19.31
N ASN A 258 -6.54 20.42 20.56
CA ASN A 258 -7.74 21.16 20.98
C ASN A 258 -7.62 22.69 20.87
N LYS A 259 -6.52 23.23 20.31
CA LYS A 259 -6.34 24.68 20.14
C LYS A 259 -7.09 25.18 18.91
N GLY A 260 -8.01 26.14 19.10
CA GLY A 260 -8.79 26.74 18.01
C GLY A 260 -9.97 25.89 17.50
N GLY A 261 -10.38 24.88 18.27
CA GLY A 261 -11.52 24.00 17.94
C GLY A 261 -11.29 22.55 18.37
N PRO A 262 -12.32 21.69 18.32
CA PRO A 262 -12.20 20.26 18.58
C PRO A 262 -11.18 19.58 17.67
N ALA A 263 -10.36 18.69 18.23
CA ALA A 263 -9.31 17.98 17.50
C ALA A 263 -9.78 17.27 16.21
N TRP A 264 -11.00 16.72 16.20
CA TRP A 264 -11.55 16.02 15.04
C TRP A 264 -11.77 16.91 13.82
N GLN A 265 -12.03 18.21 14.00
CA GLN A 265 -12.26 19.15 12.89
C GLN A 265 -11.00 19.38 12.05
N LYS A 266 -9.82 19.06 12.60
CA LYS A 266 -8.52 19.16 11.93
C LYS A 266 -8.15 17.91 11.11
N ILE A 267 -9.02 16.91 11.11
CA ILE A 267 -8.76 15.60 10.49
C ILE A 267 -9.85 15.34 9.44
N VAL A 268 -9.42 15.02 8.22
CA VAL A 268 -10.28 14.66 7.09
C VAL A 268 -9.84 13.29 6.59
N VAL A 269 -10.79 12.37 6.41
CA VAL A 269 -10.54 11.05 5.81
C VAL A 269 -11.07 11.04 4.38
N CYS A 270 -10.19 10.80 3.43
CA CYS A 270 -10.51 10.75 2.00
C CYS A 270 -10.48 9.30 1.49
N LEU A 271 -11.63 8.76 1.11
CA LEU A 271 -11.76 7.44 0.46
C LEU A 271 -11.69 7.65 -1.06
N VAL A 272 -10.73 7.04 -1.76
CA VAL A 272 -10.61 7.17 -3.24
C VAL A 272 -10.71 5.80 -3.90
N PHE A 273 -11.80 5.57 -4.62
CA PHE A 273 -12.17 4.29 -5.22
C PHE A 273 -11.93 4.29 -6.73
N ASP A 274 -11.25 3.25 -7.22
CA ASP A 274 -10.73 3.19 -8.58
C ASP A 274 -11.67 2.55 -9.61
N GLY A 275 -12.80 3.22 -9.87
CA GLY A 275 -13.79 2.81 -10.86
C GLY A 275 -15.05 2.23 -10.22
N ILE A 276 -16.21 2.68 -10.71
CA ILE A 276 -17.51 2.32 -10.15
C ILE A 276 -17.92 0.86 -10.42
N GLU A 277 -17.43 0.31 -11.54
CA GLU A 277 -17.59 -1.09 -11.94
C GLU A 277 -16.70 -2.02 -11.10
N LYS A 278 -15.46 -1.60 -10.82
CA LYS A 278 -14.45 -2.36 -10.04
C LYS A 278 -14.60 -2.18 -8.52
N THR A 279 -15.74 -1.70 -8.08
CA THR A 279 -16.09 -1.57 -6.66
C THR A 279 -17.02 -2.70 -6.25
N ASP A 280 -16.62 -3.49 -5.25
CA ASP A 280 -17.49 -4.48 -4.62
C ASP A 280 -18.76 -3.78 -4.14
N LYS A 281 -19.91 -4.22 -4.65
CA LYS A 281 -21.20 -3.59 -4.35
C LYS A 281 -21.56 -3.72 -2.87
N ASN A 282 -21.07 -4.75 -2.18
CA ASN A 282 -21.20 -4.88 -0.72
C ASN A 282 -20.44 -3.78 0.06
N VAL A 283 -19.36 -3.24 -0.51
CA VAL A 283 -18.60 -2.15 0.10
C VAL A 283 -19.42 -0.85 0.07
N LEU A 284 -20.14 -0.59 -1.02
CA LEU A 284 -21.07 0.55 -1.10
C LEU A 284 -22.18 0.44 -0.03
N ASP A 285 -22.65 -0.77 0.26
CA ASP A 285 -23.66 -1.01 1.30
C ASP A 285 -23.10 -0.74 2.72
N VAL A 286 -21.82 -1.05 2.96
CA VAL A 286 -21.11 -0.65 4.20
C VAL A 286 -20.97 0.88 4.29
N LEU A 287 -20.58 1.55 3.20
CA LEU A 287 -20.49 3.02 3.16
C LEU A 287 -21.84 3.71 3.35
N ALA A 288 -22.93 3.13 2.83
CA ALA A 288 -24.29 3.59 3.07
C ALA A 288 -24.70 3.43 4.54
N THR A 289 -24.34 2.30 5.16
CA THR A 289 -24.62 2.04 6.59
C THR A 289 -23.98 3.07 7.53
N VAL A 290 -22.86 3.68 7.13
CA VAL A 290 -22.20 4.76 7.89
C VAL A 290 -22.53 6.18 7.40
N GLY A 291 -23.38 6.33 6.38
CA GLY A 291 -23.89 7.60 5.84
C GLY A 291 -22.99 8.30 4.82
N ILE A 292 -21.90 7.67 4.39
CA ILE A 292 -20.90 8.23 3.46
C ILE A 292 -21.35 8.12 1.99
N TYR A 293 -22.32 7.25 1.70
CA TYR A 293 -22.85 6.99 0.35
C TYR A 293 -24.38 6.81 0.41
N GLN A 294 -25.07 7.10 -0.70
CA GLN A 294 -26.49 6.79 -0.89
C GLN A 294 -26.73 6.32 -2.34
N ASP A 295 -27.60 5.33 -2.52
CA ASP A 295 -28.04 4.89 -3.85
C ASP A 295 -29.04 5.88 -4.47
N GLY A 296 -29.01 6.04 -5.80
CA GLY A 296 -29.92 6.92 -6.56
C GLY A 296 -29.46 8.37 -6.77
N VAL A 297 -28.36 8.80 -6.14
CA VAL A 297 -27.86 10.20 -6.27
C VAL A 297 -26.83 10.38 -7.40
N VAL A 298 -26.23 9.29 -7.87
CA VAL A 298 -25.16 9.29 -8.89
C VAL A 298 -25.70 9.71 -10.26
N LYS A 299 -25.04 10.68 -10.91
CA LYS A 299 -25.43 11.21 -12.23
C LYS A 299 -24.34 10.94 -13.27
N LYS A 300 -24.70 10.33 -14.41
CA LYS A 300 -23.76 9.96 -15.49
C LYS A 300 -22.95 11.15 -16.01
N ASP A 301 -23.66 12.24 -16.25
CA ASP A 301 -23.20 13.47 -16.85
C ASP A 301 -24.02 14.63 -16.29
N VAL A 302 -23.46 15.82 -16.39
CA VAL A 302 -24.15 17.10 -16.13
C VAL A 302 -24.05 17.91 -17.40
N ASP A 303 -25.20 18.24 -17.99
CA ASP A 303 -25.28 19.00 -19.25
C ASP A 303 -24.48 18.35 -20.40
N GLY A 304 -24.55 17.01 -20.52
CA GLY A 304 -23.82 16.24 -21.53
C GLY A 304 -22.31 16.10 -21.29
N LYS A 305 -21.76 16.69 -20.22
CA LYS A 305 -20.36 16.47 -19.81
C LYS A 305 -20.28 15.27 -18.86
N GLU A 306 -19.59 14.22 -19.29
CA GLU A 306 -19.40 12.99 -18.50
C GLU A 306 -18.81 13.30 -17.11
N THR A 307 -19.39 12.72 -16.07
CA THR A 307 -18.87 12.78 -14.71
C THR A 307 -17.62 11.90 -14.61
N VAL A 308 -16.47 12.50 -14.30
CA VAL A 308 -15.18 11.80 -14.13
C VAL A 308 -15.09 11.16 -12.75
N ALA A 309 -15.64 11.81 -11.72
CA ALA A 309 -15.76 11.26 -10.38
C ALA A 309 -16.98 11.81 -9.62
N HIS A 310 -17.51 10.99 -8.72
CA HIS A 310 -18.57 11.31 -7.79
C HIS A 310 -17.98 11.58 -6.41
N ILE A 311 -18.17 12.78 -5.89
CA ILE A 311 -17.65 13.20 -4.58
C ILE A 311 -18.82 13.24 -3.60
N PHE A 312 -18.68 12.57 -2.47
CA PHE A 312 -19.63 12.56 -1.37
C PHE A 312 -18.96 13.12 -0.12
N GLU A 313 -19.59 14.04 0.61
CA GLU A 313 -19.10 14.59 1.87
C GLU A 313 -20.12 14.40 2.99
N TYR A 314 -19.70 13.76 4.08
CA TYR A 314 -20.54 13.52 5.27
C TYR A 314 -19.67 13.38 6.53
N THR A 315 -20.19 13.79 7.68
CA THR A 315 -19.47 13.66 8.97
C THR A 315 -20.17 12.60 9.83
N SER A 316 -19.48 11.50 10.11
CA SER A 316 -20.07 10.32 10.76
C SER A 316 -19.34 9.92 12.05
N GLN A 317 -20.09 9.38 13.00
CA GLN A 317 -19.57 8.66 14.19
C GLN A 317 -19.71 7.14 14.06
N LEU A 318 -20.33 6.66 12.98
CA LEU A 318 -20.61 5.24 12.76
C LEU A 318 -19.40 4.52 12.18
N SER A 319 -19.21 3.26 12.59
CA SER A 319 -18.11 2.43 12.09
C SER A 319 -18.53 0.97 12.01
N VAL A 320 -18.22 0.30 10.91
CA VAL A 320 -18.43 -1.15 10.76
C VAL A 320 -17.12 -1.87 11.04
N THR A 321 -17.16 -2.85 11.95
CA THR A 321 -15.99 -3.69 12.29
C THR A 321 -15.70 -4.73 11.19
N PRO A 322 -14.50 -5.35 11.15
CA PRO A 322 -14.23 -6.49 10.26
C PRO A 322 -15.28 -7.61 10.37
N ASN A 323 -15.79 -7.83 11.59
CA ASN A 323 -16.80 -8.84 11.89
C ASN A 323 -18.23 -8.39 11.53
N GLN A 324 -18.38 -7.31 10.75
CA GLN A 324 -19.65 -6.76 10.27
C GLN A 324 -20.61 -6.29 11.38
N GLN A 325 -20.07 -5.99 12.57
CA GLN A 325 -20.83 -5.36 13.66
C GLN A 325 -20.76 -3.83 13.53
N LEU A 326 -21.91 -3.16 13.57
CA LEU A 326 -22.03 -1.71 13.58
C LEU A 326 -21.78 -1.14 14.98
N ILE A 327 -20.75 -0.29 15.08
CA ILE A 327 -20.45 0.50 16.27
C ILE A 327 -21.15 1.86 16.15
N ARG A 328 -21.89 2.19 17.21
CA ARG A 328 -22.58 3.47 17.40
C ARG A 328 -21.99 4.17 18.63
N PRO A 329 -21.95 5.51 18.69
CA PRO A 329 -21.62 6.20 19.92
C PRO A 329 -22.73 5.93 20.95
N VAL A 330 -22.36 5.60 22.19
CA VAL A 330 -23.31 5.27 23.27
C VAL A 330 -23.21 6.22 24.46
N ASP A 331 -22.05 6.85 24.66
CA ASP A 331 -21.73 7.70 25.79
C ASP A 331 -20.63 8.72 25.42
N ASP A 332 -20.24 9.56 26.37
CA ASP A 332 -19.06 10.43 26.26
C ASP A 332 -17.79 9.77 26.83
N GLY A 333 -17.78 8.43 26.85
CA GLY A 333 -16.66 7.62 27.32
C GLY A 333 -15.49 7.60 26.34
N PRO A 334 -14.26 7.34 26.82
CA PRO A 334 -13.05 7.32 25.98
C PRO A 334 -13.01 6.17 24.96
N SER A 335 -13.96 5.23 25.04
CA SER A 335 -14.17 4.17 24.05
C SER A 335 -14.96 4.64 22.82
N THR A 336 -15.82 5.64 22.97
CA THR A 336 -16.73 6.13 21.92
C THR A 336 -15.96 6.81 20.78
N LEU A 337 -16.41 6.58 19.54
CA LEU A 337 -15.78 7.15 18.35
C LEU A 337 -16.18 8.62 18.17
N PRO A 338 -15.22 9.53 17.92
CA PRO A 338 -15.51 10.92 17.63
C PRO A 338 -16.13 11.08 16.23
N PRO A 339 -16.71 12.24 15.91
CA PRO A 339 -17.02 12.61 14.53
C PRO A 339 -15.79 12.51 13.63
N VAL A 340 -15.97 12.02 12.41
CA VAL A 340 -14.94 12.01 11.37
C VAL A 340 -15.52 12.61 10.09
N GLN A 341 -14.83 13.61 9.55
CA GLN A 341 -15.18 14.24 8.28
C GLN A 341 -14.72 13.34 7.13
N PHE A 342 -15.66 12.83 6.34
CA PHE A 342 -15.36 11.99 5.18
C PHE A 342 -15.52 12.75 3.86
N ILE A 343 -14.57 12.54 2.96
CA ILE A 343 -14.67 12.82 1.53
C ILE A 343 -14.57 11.47 0.83
N PHE A 344 -15.62 11.00 0.16
CA PHE A 344 -15.59 9.78 -0.62
C PHE A 344 -15.63 10.13 -2.11
N CYS A 345 -14.59 9.72 -2.84
CA CYS A 345 -14.39 9.96 -4.26
C CYS A 345 -14.49 8.62 -5.01
N LEU A 346 -15.64 8.39 -5.64
CA LEU A 346 -15.91 7.23 -6.49
C LEU A 346 -15.66 7.61 -7.94
N LYS A 347 -14.53 7.19 -8.51
CA LYS A 347 -14.21 7.51 -9.91
C LYS A 347 -15.13 6.73 -10.86
N GLN A 348 -15.51 7.35 -11.96
CA GLN A 348 -16.36 6.70 -12.97
C GLN A 348 -15.60 5.54 -13.64
N LYS A 349 -14.36 5.77 -14.09
CA LYS A 349 -13.52 4.79 -14.80
C LYS A 349 -12.33 4.35 -13.95
N ASN A 350 -11.95 3.07 -14.04
CA ASN A 350 -10.70 2.57 -13.45
C ASN A 350 -9.51 3.24 -14.15
N SER A 351 -8.83 4.12 -13.43
CA SER A 351 -7.75 4.96 -13.95
C SER A 351 -6.41 4.70 -13.24
N LYS A 352 -6.34 3.64 -12.42
CA LYS A 352 -5.17 3.17 -11.66
C LYS A 352 -4.72 4.08 -10.50
N LYS A 353 -3.85 3.53 -9.63
CA LYS A 353 -3.34 4.15 -8.39
C LYS A 353 -2.86 5.59 -8.54
N ILE A 354 -2.02 5.87 -9.54
CA ILE A 354 -1.42 7.20 -9.73
C ILE A 354 -2.51 8.27 -9.96
N ASN A 355 -3.60 7.93 -10.66
CA ASN A 355 -4.74 8.83 -10.85
C ASN A 355 -5.55 9.04 -9.57
N SER A 356 -5.73 8.00 -8.73
CA SER A 356 -6.35 8.16 -7.41
C SER A 356 -5.53 9.12 -6.52
N HIS A 357 -4.20 9.07 -6.60
CA HIS A 357 -3.33 10.05 -5.96
C HIS A 357 -3.41 11.45 -6.60
N ARG A 358 -3.75 11.58 -7.89
CA ARG A 358 -3.97 12.89 -8.53
C ARG A 358 -5.23 13.57 -7.99
N TRP A 359 -6.32 12.81 -7.81
CA TRP A 359 -7.50 13.28 -7.06
C TRP A 359 -7.13 13.70 -5.63
N LEU A 360 -6.35 12.90 -4.91
CA LEU A 360 -5.95 13.25 -3.55
C LEU A 360 -5.14 14.55 -3.48
N PHE A 361 -4.07 14.69 -4.26
CA PHE A 361 -3.12 15.79 -4.08
C PHE A 361 -3.46 17.04 -4.89
N ASN A 362 -3.86 16.90 -6.16
CA ASN A 362 -4.07 18.05 -7.06
C ASN A 362 -5.49 18.63 -6.98
N ALA A 363 -6.50 17.81 -6.65
CA ALA A 363 -7.85 18.27 -6.37
C ALA A 363 -8.02 18.58 -4.87
N PHE A 364 -8.14 17.55 -4.02
CA PHE A 364 -8.58 17.76 -2.64
C PHE A 364 -7.51 18.43 -1.76
N GLY A 365 -6.27 17.94 -1.81
CA GLY A 365 -5.14 18.51 -1.07
C GLY A 365 -4.87 19.97 -1.45
N ARG A 366 -5.08 20.35 -2.71
CA ARG A 366 -4.92 21.73 -3.18
C ARG A 366 -5.98 22.69 -2.61
N ILE A 367 -7.20 22.22 -2.36
CA ILE A 367 -8.29 23.01 -1.75
C ILE A 367 -8.17 23.05 -0.22
N LEU A 368 -7.82 21.92 0.40
CA LEU A 368 -7.72 21.79 1.87
C LEU A 368 -6.40 22.30 2.44
N ASN A 369 -5.33 22.34 1.62
CA ASN A 369 -3.96 22.68 1.98
C ASN A 369 -3.49 22.04 3.31
N PRO A 370 -3.53 20.70 3.43
CA PRO A 370 -3.20 20.01 4.68
C PRO A 370 -1.72 20.15 5.04
N GLU A 371 -1.35 20.07 6.32
CA GLU A 371 0.07 20.02 6.68
C GLU A 371 0.67 18.64 6.35
N VAL A 372 -0.03 17.54 6.68
CA VAL A 372 0.41 16.16 6.39
C VAL A 372 -0.72 15.35 5.72
N CYS A 373 -0.36 14.70 4.62
CA CYS A 373 -1.18 13.67 3.98
C CYS A 373 -0.68 12.28 4.39
N ILE A 374 -1.56 11.41 4.90
CA ILE A 374 -1.28 9.99 5.16
C ILE A 374 -1.88 9.16 4.03
N LEU A 375 -1.14 8.19 3.50
CA LEU A 375 -1.59 7.22 2.51
C LEU A 375 -1.75 5.85 3.17
N ILE A 376 -2.91 5.23 2.97
CA ILE A 376 -3.24 3.90 3.46
C ILE A 376 -3.96 3.14 2.34
N ASP A 377 -3.49 1.96 1.97
CA ASP A 377 -4.25 1.09 1.06
C ASP A 377 -5.33 0.34 1.84
N ALA A 378 -6.53 0.24 1.26
CA ALA A 378 -7.61 -0.60 1.80
C ALA A 378 -7.13 -2.05 1.99
N GLY A 379 -7.55 -2.70 3.08
CA GLY A 379 -6.96 -3.95 3.58
C GLY A 379 -5.91 -3.73 4.67
N THR A 380 -5.15 -2.62 4.61
CA THR A 380 -4.15 -2.27 5.63
C THR A 380 -4.83 -1.72 6.89
N LYS A 381 -4.50 -2.30 8.05
CA LYS A 381 -5.02 -1.90 9.36
C LYS A 381 -3.94 -1.15 10.14
N PRO A 382 -4.08 0.16 10.42
CA PRO A 382 -3.16 0.86 11.30
C PRO A 382 -3.33 0.34 12.74
N SER A 383 -2.23 0.05 13.43
CA SER A 383 -2.25 -0.30 14.85
C SER A 383 -2.65 0.91 15.71
N PRO A 384 -3.06 0.73 16.98
CA PRO A 384 -3.44 1.84 17.86
C PRO A 384 -2.36 2.93 17.93
N ARG A 385 -2.77 4.19 17.92
CA ARG A 385 -1.89 5.39 17.89
C ARG A 385 -0.87 5.48 16.74
N SER A 386 -0.91 4.63 15.72
CA SER A 386 0.06 4.69 14.61
C SER A 386 -0.05 5.95 13.76
N LEU A 387 -1.27 6.49 13.55
CA LEU A 387 -1.45 7.74 12.82
C LEU A 387 -0.94 8.94 13.62
N LEU A 388 -1.12 8.91 14.94
CA LEU A 388 -0.54 9.89 15.86
C LEU A 388 1.00 9.83 15.80
N ALA A 389 1.61 8.64 15.85
CA ALA A 389 3.06 8.49 15.79
C ALA A 389 3.66 9.00 14.47
N LEU A 390 2.98 8.81 13.33
CA LEU A 390 3.37 9.44 12.06
C LEU A 390 3.32 10.97 12.17
N TRP A 391 2.19 11.54 12.64
CA TRP A 391 2.04 12.99 12.82
C TRP A 391 3.06 13.59 13.79
N GLU A 392 3.33 12.94 14.92
CA GLU A 392 4.35 13.34 15.90
C GLU A 392 5.74 13.45 15.25
N GLY A 393 6.06 12.60 14.27
CA GLY A 393 7.28 12.73 13.46
C GLY A 393 7.35 14.04 12.68
N PHE A 394 6.28 14.43 11.99
CA PHE A 394 6.21 15.71 11.25
C PHE A 394 6.09 16.92 12.17
N TYR A 395 5.45 16.79 13.32
CA TYR A 395 5.32 17.87 14.30
C TYR A 395 6.67 18.21 14.95
N ASN A 396 7.47 17.19 15.28
CA ASN A 396 8.78 17.38 15.92
C ASN A 396 9.91 17.74 14.92
N ASP A 397 9.77 17.44 13.62
CA ASP A 397 10.79 17.76 12.61
C ASP A 397 10.20 18.52 11.40
N LYS A 398 10.41 19.84 11.39
CA LYS A 398 9.91 20.76 10.35
C LYS A 398 10.47 20.49 8.94
N ASP A 399 11.63 19.82 8.84
CA ASP A 399 12.33 19.50 7.60
C ASP A 399 12.10 18.03 7.17
N LEU A 400 11.27 17.28 7.92
CA LEU A 400 10.75 15.98 7.50
C LEU A 400 9.72 16.17 6.38
N GLY A 401 10.01 15.60 5.21
CA GLY A 401 9.18 15.71 4.02
C GLY A 401 8.30 14.48 3.75
N GLY A 402 8.72 13.31 4.23
CA GLY A 402 7.94 12.07 4.16
C GLY A 402 8.41 11.05 5.18
N ALA A 403 7.51 10.14 5.57
CA ALA A 403 7.80 9.08 6.53
C ALA A 403 6.95 7.83 6.29
N CYS A 404 7.38 6.67 6.81
CA CYS A 404 6.57 5.46 6.81
C CYS A 404 6.67 4.73 8.16
N GLY A 405 5.63 3.95 8.47
CA GLY A 405 5.63 3.05 9.62
C GLY A 405 6.15 1.64 9.27
N GLU A 406 6.19 0.78 10.27
CA GLU A 406 6.41 -0.65 10.11
C GLU A 406 5.21 -1.30 9.42
N ILE A 407 5.40 -1.80 8.19
CA ILE A 407 4.42 -2.71 7.57
C ILE A 407 4.77 -4.14 7.95
N HIS A 408 3.82 -4.87 8.53
CA HIS A 408 4.00 -6.28 8.87
C HIS A 408 2.83 -7.16 8.41
N ALA A 409 3.14 -8.42 8.13
CA ALA A 409 2.17 -9.38 7.61
C ALA A 409 1.10 -9.75 8.66
N MET A 410 -0.14 -9.93 8.22
CA MET A 410 -1.22 -10.49 9.04
C MET A 410 -1.05 -12.00 9.19
N LEU A 411 -0.52 -12.43 10.35
CA LEU A 411 -0.17 -13.83 10.61
C LEU A 411 -1.35 -14.73 11.03
N GLY A 412 -2.55 -14.15 11.17
CA GLY A 412 -3.73 -14.82 11.69
C GLY A 412 -3.68 -15.11 13.21
N LYS A 413 -4.79 -15.59 13.78
CA LYS A 413 -4.90 -15.88 15.22
C LYS A 413 -3.86 -16.92 15.64
N GLY A 414 -2.96 -16.55 16.53
CA GLY A 414 -1.87 -17.42 17.00
C GLY A 414 -0.78 -17.71 15.96
N GLY A 415 -0.64 -16.88 14.93
CA GLY A 415 0.41 -17.05 13.91
C GLY A 415 0.17 -18.18 12.90
N LYS A 416 -1.04 -18.77 12.85
CA LYS A 416 -1.37 -19.94 12.01
C LYS A 416 -0.96 -19.81 10.54
N LYS A 417 -0.96 -18.61 9.94
CA LYS A 417 -0.55 -18.45 8.54
C LYS A 417 0.95 -18.70 8.30
N LEU A 418 1.79 -18.64 9.34
CA LEU A 418 3.22 -18.99 9.25
C LEU A 418 3.48 -20.48 8.90
N LEU A 419 2.45 -21.35 8.99
CA LEU A 419 2.53 -22.72 8.49
C LEU A 419 2.63 -22.78 6.96
N ASN A 420 2.24 -21.72 6.25
CA ASN A 420 2.52 -21.56 4.83
C ASN A 420 3.93 -20.95 4.66
N PRO A 421 4.90 -21.68 4.06
CA PRO A 421 6.24 -21.16 3.86
C PRO A 421 6.27 -19.83 3.12
N LEU A 422 5.39 -19.60 2.14
CA LEU A 422 5.36 -18.34 1.38
C LEU A 422 5.03 -17.15 2.30
N VAL A 423 4.12 -17.31 3.25
CA VAL A 423 3.78 -16.27 4.24
C VAL A 423 4.92 -16.08 5.23
N ALA A 424 5.54 -17.17 5.69
CA ALA A 424 6.67 -17.10 6.61
C ALA A 424 7.87 -16.34 6.02
N VAL A 425 8.27 -16.64 4.78
CA VAL A 425 9.39 -15.95 4.12
C VAL A 425 9.12 -14.46 3.92
N GLN A 426 7.90 -14.10 3.49
CA GLN A 426 7.50 -12.69 3.33
C GLN A 426 7.51 -11.93 4.66
N ASN A 427 7.05 -12.57 5.74
CA ASN A 427 7.12 -11.99 7.09
C ASN A 427 8.58 -11.77 7.54
N PHE A 428 9.50 -12.69 7.24
CA PHE A 428 10.92 -12.51 7.53
C PHE A 428 11.51 -11.31 6.79
N GLU A 429 11.28 -11.19 5.47
CA GLU A 429 11.79 -10.07 4.68
C GLU A 429 11.25 -8.71 5.16
N TYR A 430 9.94 -8.62 5.42
CA TYR A 430 9.34 -7.41 5.98
C TYR A 430 9.99 -7.05 7.32
N LYS A 431 10.21 -8.02 8.21
CA LYS A 431 10.84 -7.77 9.52
C LYS A 431 12.28 -7.32 9.38
N ILE A 432 13.12 -8.04 8.63
CA ILE A 432 14.52 -7.64 8.42
C ILE A 432 14.64 -6.29 7.71
N SER A 433 13.78 -6.00 6.74
CA SER A 433 13.80 -4.69 6.08
C SER A 433 13.41 -3.55 7.03
N ASN A 434 12.41 -3.75 7.88
CA ASN A 434 12.02 -2.78 8.91
C ASN A 434 13.02 -2.66 10.08
N ILE A 435 13.81 -3.71 10.35
CA ILE A 435 14.78 -3.75 11.47
C ILE A 435 16.16 -3.25 11.05
N LEU A 436 16.59 -3.49 9.81
CA LEU A 436 17.93 -3.13 9.34
C LEU A 436 17.91 -2.08 8.23
N ASP A 437 17.20 -2.32 7.12
CA ASP A 437 17.27 -1.43 5.94
C ASP A 437 16.63 -0.07 6.22
N LYS A 438 15.39 -0.05 6.73
CA LYS A 438 14.68 1.20 7.00
C LYS A 438 15.39 2.05 8.06
N PRO A 439 15.90 1.48 9.17
CA PRO A 439 16.79 2.18 10.10
C PRO A 439 18.09 2.73 9.48
N LEU A 440 18.78 1.96 8.63
CA LEU A 440 19.96 2.43 7.89
C LEU A 440 19.62 3.65 7.00
N GLU A 441 18.62 3.50 6.12
CA GLU A 441 18.23 4.55 5.18
C GLU A 441 17.71 5.81 5.90
N SER A 442 16.94 5.62 6.97
CA SER A 442 16.42 6.69 7.83
C SER A 442 17.52 7.43 8.60
N SER A 443 18.65 6.77 8.87
CA SER A 443 19.81 7.39 9.51
C SER A 443 20.52 8.38 8.58
N PHE A 444 20.58 8.07 7.29
CA PHE A 444 21.10 8.95 6.26
C PHE A 444 20.10 10.04 5.85
N GLY A 445 18.80 9.81 6.07
CA GLY A 445 17.72 10.74 5.74
C GLY A 445 17.14 10.57 4.34
N TYR A 446 17.45 9.47 3.66
CA TYR A 446 16.87 9.10 2.37
C TYR A 446 16.39 7.64 2.42
N VAL A 447 15.16 7.46 2.90
CA VAL A 447 14.44 6.19 2.80
C VAL A 447 14.11 5.90 1.34
N SER A 448 14.60 4.80 0.77
CA SER A 448 14.53 4.53 -0.68
C SER A 448 13.13 4.18 -1.18
N VAL A 449 12.22 3.83 -0.27
CA VAL A 449 10.79 3.62 -0.51
C VAL A 449 10.00 3.90 0.76
N LEU A 450 9.00 4.76 0.65
CA LEU A 450 7.92 4.93 1.61
C LEU A 450 6.68 4.26 1.02
N PRO A 451 6.27 3.06 1.48
CA PRO A 451 5.25 2.28 0.80
C PRO A 451 3.89 2.98 0.79
N GLY A 452 3.21 3.02 -0.38
CA GLY A 452 1.87 3.61 -0.52
C GLY A 452 0.85 3.06 0.48
N ALA A 453 0.96 1.78 0.84
CA ALA A 453 0.07 1.10 1.78
C ALA A 453 0.08 1.66 3.22
N PHE A 454 1.19 2.26 3.67
CA PHE A 454 1.26 2.92 4.98
C PHE A 454 2.42 3.94 5.05
N SER A 455 2.20 5.12 4.48
CA SER A 455 3.17 6.22 4.48
C SER A 455 2.50 7.57 4.73
N ALA A 456 3.30 8.60 4.95
CA ALA A 456 2.84 9.96 5.14
C ALA A 456 3.81 10.95 4.49
N TYR A 457 3.29 12.09 4.05
CA TYR A 457 4.01 13.12 3.31
C TYR A 457 3.59 14.50 3.78
N ARG A 458 4.55 15.40 3.96
CA ARG A 458 4.23 16.81 4.22
C ARG A 458 3.82 17.46 2.92
N PHE A 459 2.64 18.06 2.85
CA PHE A 459 2.04 18.49 1.58
C PHE A 459 2.93 19.47 0.81
N ARG A 460 3.42 20.53 1.47
CA ARG A 460 4.38 21.49 0.88
C ARG A 460 5.70 20.87 0.38
N ALA A 461 6.10 19.72 0.91
CA ALA A 461 7.31 19.02 0.50
C ALA A 461 7.12 18.27 -0.82
N ILE A 462 5.99 17.58 -1.01
CA ILE A 462 5.67 16.84 -2.24
C ILE A 462 5.25 17.74 -3.42
N MET A 463 4.62 18.89 -3.17
CA MET A 463 4.11 19.77 -4.22
C MET A 463 5.19 20.25 -5.21
N GLY A 464 4.80 20.44 -6.47
CA GLY A 464 5.69 20.76 -7.60
C GLY A 464 6.38 19.52 -8.14
N ARG A 465 7.66 19.65 -8.53
CA ARG A 465 8.45 18.60 -9.22
C ARG A 465 8.30 17.16 -8.71
N PRO A 466 8.27 16.86 -7.39
CA PRO A 466 8.09 15.48 -6.94
C PRO A 466 6.75 14.87 -7.39
N LEU A 467 5.65 15.62 -7.27
CA LEU A 467 4.34 15.22 -7.79
C LEU A 467 4.27 15.26 -9.32
N GLU A 468 4.86 16.25 -9.99
CA GLU A 468 4.91 16.29 -11.47
C GLU A 468 5.57 15.01 -12.03
N GLN A 469 6.73 14.66 -11.49
CA GLN A 469 7.48 13.47 -11.91
C GLN A 469 6.78 12.16 -11.52
N TYR A 470 6.00 12.16 -10.42
CA TYR A 470 5.14 11.04 -10.02
C TYR A 470 3.96 10.83 -10.99
N PHE A 471 3.25 11.90 -11.34
CA PHE A 471 2.09 11.86 -12.23
C PHE A 471 2.44 11.62 -13.71
N HIS A 472 3.71 11.69 -14.10
CA HIS A 472 4.15 11.20 -15.42
C HIS A 472 3.81 9.71 -15.67
N GLY A 473 3.61 8.91 -14.61
CA GLY A 473 3.13 7.52 -14.69
C GLY A 473 1.62 7.37 -14.93
N ASP A 474 0.86 8.47 -14.96
CA ASP A 474 -0.59 8.45 -15.12
C ASP A 474 -1.01 8.30 -16.60
N HIS A 475 -1.71 7.20 -16.91
CA HIS A 475 -2.19 6.94 -18.27
C HIS A 475 -3.18 8.00 -18.78
N THR A 476 -3.94 8.64 -17.90
CA THR A 476 -4.88 9.71 -18.31
C THR A 476 -4.14 10.97 -18.78
N LEU A 477 -2.90 11.19 -18.32
CA LEU A 477 -2.04 12.29 -18.77
C LEU A 477 -1.20 11.93 -20.01
N SER A 478 -1.15 10.66 -20.45
CA SER A 478 -0.36 10.25 -21.62
C SER A 478 -0.60 11.12 -22.86
N LYS A 479 -1.88 11.39 -23.17
CA LYS A 479 -2.29 12.17 -24.33
C LYS A 479 -1.85 13.64 -24.23
N ILE A 480 -1.84 14.20 -23.02
CA ILE A 480 -1.49 15.59 -22.73
C ILE A 480 0.04 15.77 -22.72
N LEU A 481 0.77 14.83 -22.13
CA LEU A 481 2.22 14.88 -21.97
C LEU A 481 3.00 14.38 -23.21
N GLY A 482 2.32 13.70 -24.15
CA GLY A 482 2.93 13.16 -25.38
C GLY A 482 4.14 12.27 -25.09
N LYS A 483 5.31 12.61 -25.65
CA LYS A 483 6.58 11.89 -25.42
C LYS A 483 7.04 11.88 -23.95
N LYS A 484 6.49 12.73 -23.08
CA LYS A 484 6.77 12.75 -21.63
C LYS A 484 5.73 11.96 -20.81
N GLY A 485 4.60 11.56 -21.39
CA GLY A 485 3.58 10.75 -20.72
C GLY A 485 3.89 9.26 -20.82
N ILE A 486 3.35 8.45 -19.90
CA ILE A 486 3.73 7.03 -19.77
C ILE A 486 3.66 6.27 -21.11
N ASP A 487 2.64 6.49 -21.95
CA ASP A 487 2.53 5.75 -23.22
C ASP A 487 3.61 6.12 -24.25
N GLY A 488 4.12 7.36 -24.23
CA GLY A 488 5.25 7.81 -25.04
C GLY A 488 6.63 7.42 -24.50
N MET A 489 6.70 6.75 -23.35
CA MET A 489 7.97 6.36 -22.71
C MET A 489 8.49 4.99 -23.15
N ASN A 490 9.83 4.87 -23.15
CA ASN A 490 10.52 3.58 -23.26
C ASN A 490 10.20 2.67 -22.05
N ILE A 491 10.21 1.36 -22.27
CA ILE A 491 9.83 0.30 -21.31
C ILE A 491 10.59 0.36 -19.98
N PHE A 492 11.84 0.84 -19.99
CA PHE A 492 12.60 1.08 -18.75
C PHE A 492 11.93 2.11 -17.85
N LYS A 493 11.49 3.25 -18.40
CA LYS A 493 10.76 4.27 -17.65
C LYS A 493 9.35 3.79 -17.28
N LYS A 494 8.68 2.97 -18.12
CA LYS A 494 7.41 2.34 -17.73
C LYS A 494 7.56 1.43 -16.50
N ASN A 495 8.62 0.60 -16.45
CA ASN A 495 8.92 -0.23 -15.28
C ASN A 495 9.26 0.60 -14.03
N MET A 496 9.90 1.76 -14.19
CA MET A 496 10.16 2.69 -13.08
C MET A 496 8.86 3.09 -12.33
N PHE A 497 7.74 3.26 -13.05
CA PHE A 497 6.41 3.53 -12.47
C PHE A 497 5.67 2.30 -11.94
N LEU A 498 6.30 1.12 -11.86
CA LEU A 498 5.86 0.00 -11.02
C LEU A 498 6.36 0.11 -9.57
N ALA A 499 7.27 1.06 -9.31
CA ALA A 499 7.73 1.44 -7.98
C ALA A 499 7.79 2.98 -7.87
N GLU A 500 6.69 3.63 -8.27
CA GLU A 500 6.49 5.07 -8.29
C GLU A 500 6.77 5.74 -6.93
N ASP A 501 6.49 5.04 -5.83
CA ASP A 501 6.81 5.47 -4.46
C ASP A 501 8.33 5.71 -4.28
N ARG A 502 9.20 4.93 -4.95
CA ARG A 502 10.66 5.12 -4.93
C ARG A 502 11.11 6.37 -5.67
N ILE A 503 10.46 6.67 -6.80
CA ILE A 503 10.70 7.90 -7.56
C ILE A 503 10.36 9.10 -6.69
N LEU A 504 9.18 9.07 -6.06
CA LEU A 504 8.71 10.16 -5.18
C LEU A 504 9.70 10.40 -4.04
N CYS A 505 10.19 9.33 -3.40
CA CYS A 505 11.21 9.43 -2.35
C CYS A 505 12.49 10.15 -2.84
N PHE A 506 13.01 9.75 -4.01
CA PHE A 506 14.19 10.40 -4.58
C PHE A 506 13.94 11.87 -4.95
N GLU A 507 12.85 12.17 -5.66
CA GLU A 507 12.51 13.52 -6.09
C GLU A 507 12.30 14.48 -4.91
N LEU A 508 11.77 13.98 -3.80
CA LEU A 508 11.51 14.75 -2.58
C LEU A 508 12.84 15.16 -1.92
N VAL A 509 13.79 14.23 -1.75
CA VAL A 509 15.11 14.53 -1.17
C VAL A 509 15.99 15.36 -2.11
N ALA A 510 15.90 15.11 -3.43
CA ALA A 510 16.60 15.85 -4.48
C ALA A 510 15.84 17.11 -4.96
N LYS A 511 14.92 17.65 -4.16
CA LYS A 511 14.15 18.86 -4.48
C LYS A 511 15.06 20.10 -4.37
N ALA A 512 15.17 20.85 -5.47
CA ALA A 512 16.12 21.95 -5.57
C ALA A 512 15.85 23.06 -4.55
N GLY A 513 16.90 23.60 -3.94
CA GLY A 513 16.82 24.65 -2.90
C GLY A 513 16.13 24.23 -1.60
N GLN A 514 15.79 22.95 -1.43
CA GLN A 514 15.05 22.42 -0.27
C GLN A 514 15.85 21.33 0.43
N LYS A 515 15.68 21.20 1.75
CA LYS A 515 16.42 20.25 2.60
C LYS A 515 15.53 19.15 3.20
N TRP A 516 14.48 18.78 2.46
CA TRP A 516 13.56 17.73 2.87
C TRP A 516 14.26 16.39 2.99
N HIS A 517 13.99 15.68 4.07
CA HIS A 517 14.49 14.33 4.29
C HIS A 517 13.37 13.38 4.67
N LEU A 518 13.67 12.08 4.61
CA LEU A 518 12.72 11.00 4.85
C LEU A 518 13.12 10.21 6.10
N SER A 519 12.14 9.71 6.84
CA SER A 519 12.37 8.97 8.09
C SER A 519 11.48 7.72 8.21
N TYR A 520 12.00 6.71 8.90
CA TYR A 520 11.25 5.55 9.32
C TYR A 520 10.77 5.74 10.77
N ILE A 521 9.48 5.53 11.04
CA ILE A 521 8.86 5.76 12.36
C ILE A 521 8.46 4.41 12.96
N LYS A 522 9.38 3.80 13.74
CA LYS A 522 9.19 2.52 14.44
C LYS A 522 7.89 2.42 15.26
N ALA A 523 7.42 3.54 15.81
CA ALA A 523 6.21 3.57 16.65
C ALA A 523 4.91 3.49 15.85
N ALA A 524 4.93 3.80 14.56
CA ALA A 524 3.79 3.67 13.66
C ALA A 524 3.81 2.28 13.02
N LYS A 525 2.70 1.54 13.08
CA LYS A 525 2.61 0.19 12.50
C LYS A 525 1.33 -0.02 11.68
N GLY A 526 1.45 -0.78 10.61
CA GLY A 526 0.35 -1.22 9.75
C GLY A 526 0.39 -2.72 9.53
N GLU A 527 -0.71 -3.41 9.81
CA GLU A 527 -0.93 -4.81 9.47
C GLU A 527 -1.48 -4.88 8.03
N THR A 528 -0.86 -5.67 7.15
CA THR A 528 -1.34 -5.92 5.78
C THR A 528 -1.36 -7.43 5.49
N ASP A 529 -2.24 -7.90 4.62
CA ASP A 529 -2.20 -9.26 4.12
C ASP A 529 -1.02 -9.48 3.14
N VAL A 530 -0.72 -10.75 2.84
CA VAL A 530 0.37 -11.13 1.94
C VAL A 530 -0.09 -12.33 1.10
N PRO A 531 0.36 -12.46 -0.17
CA PRO A 531 0.05 -13.59 -1.02
C PRO A 531 0.28 -14.95 -0.36
N GLU A 532 -0.74 -15.79 -0.37
CA GLU A 532 -0.68 -17.17 0.15
C GLU A 532 -0.43 -18.18 -0.98
N GLY A 533 -0.75 -17.82 -2.23
CA GLY A 533 -0.58 -18.66 -3.41
C GLY A 533 0.66 -18.32 -4.26
N ALA A 534 1.34 -19.35 -4.79
CA ALA A 534 2.56 -19.18 -5.59
C ALA A 534 2.38 -18.26 -6.82
N ALA A 535 1.25 -18.32 -7.52
CA ALA A 535 1.02 -17.50 -8.72
C ALA A 535 0.87 -16.00 -8.42
N GLU A 536 0.13 -15.65 -7.36
CA GLU A 536 0.01 -14.27 -6.85
C GLU A 536 1.37 -13.76 -6.36
N PHE A 537 2.07 -14.59 -5.61
CA PHE A 537 3.39 -14.29 -5.07
C PHE A 537 4.42 -14.00 -6.18
N ILE A 538 4.50 -14.83 -7.23
CA ILE A 538 5.35 -14.59 -8.40
C ILE A 538 4.95 -13.28 -9.12
N SER A 539 3.65 -13.02 -9.29
CA SER A 539 3.13 -11.81 -9.95
C SER A 539 3.46 -10.52 -9.17
N GLN A 540 3.29 -10.53 -7.84
CA GLN A 540 3.70 -9.44 -6.96
C GLN A 540 5.21 -9.20 -7.07
N ARG A 541 6.01 -10.27 -7.03
CA ARG A 541 7.48 -10.19 -7.05
C ARG A 541 8.03 -9.69 -8.37
N ARG A 542 7.41 -10.03 -9.52
CA ARG A 542 7.73 -9.41 -10.82
C ARG A 542 7.67 -7.88 -10.74
N ARG A 543 6.56 -7.33 -10.24
CA ARG A 543 6.36 -5.88 -10.15
C ARG A 543 7.40 -5.23 -9.23
N TRP A 544 7.62 -5.80 -8.05
CA TRP A 544 8.55 -5.24 -7.06
C TRP A 544 10.01 -5.32 -7.50
N LEU A 545 10.46 -6.43 -8.09
CA LEU A 545 11.83 -6.60 -8.57
C LEU A 545 12.13 -5.66 -9.74
N ASN A 546 11.28 -5.66 -10.78
CA ASN A 546 11.50 -4.81 -11.95
C ASN A 546 11.38 -3.32 -11.62
N GLY A 547 10.35 -2.94 -10.85
CA GLY A 547 10.16 -1.56 -10.39
C GLY A 547 11.31 -1.08 -9.51
N SER A 548 11.75 -1.90 -8.54
CA SER A 548 12.87 -1.53 -7.66
C SER A 548 14.19 -1.43 -8.44
N PHE A 549 14.47 -2.32 -9.38
CA PHE A 549 15.69 -2.23 -10.21
C PHE A 549 15.69 -0.97 -11.07
N ALA A 550 14.58 -0.67 -11.76
CA ALA A 550 14.45 0.51 -12.60
C ALA A 550 14.55 1.82 -11.81
N ALA A 551 13.86 1.91 -10.66
CA ALA A 551 13.89 3.09 -9.80
C ALA A 551 15.25 3.29 -9.08
N SER A 552 15.94 2.21 -8.71
CA SER A 552 17.31 2.28 -8.19
C SER A 552 18.27 2.84 -9.24
N LEU A 553 18.27 2.28 -10.47
CA LEU A 553 19.13 2.82 -11.53
C LEU A 553 18.77 4.28 -11.88
N TYR A 554 17.49 4.67 -11.82
CA TYR A 554 17.08 6.06 -11.96
C TYR A 554 17.71 6.97 -10.89
N SER A 555 17.65 6.60 -9.61
CA SER A 555 18.21 7.42 -8.52
C SER A 555 19.75 7.50 -8.60
N LEU A 556 20.42 6.41 -9.00
CA LEU A 556 21.87 6.40 -9.27
C LEU A 556 22.23 7.38 -10.39
N MET A 557 21.57 7.29 -11.56
CA MET A 557 21.84 8.15 -12.72
C MET A 557 21.57 9.64 -12.43
N HIS A 558 20.59 9.94 -11.57
CA HIS A 558 20.17 11.32 -11.28
C HIS A 558 20.78 11.88 -10.00
N PHE A 559 21.64 11.13 -9.28
CA PHE A 559 22.20 11.49 -7.98
C PHE A 559 22.85 12.89 -7.97
N GLY A 560 23.45 13.34 -9.08
CA GLY A 560 23.99 14.69 -9.24
C GLY A 560 23.00 15.83 -8.91
N ARG A 561 21.69 15.57 -8.93
CA ARG A 561 20.65 16.52 -8.50
C ARG A 561 20.64 16.78 -6.99
N MET A 562 21.17 15.87 -6.17
CA MET A 562 21.28 16.06 -4.72
C MET A 562 22.13 17.29 -4.38
N TYR A 563 23.12 17.63 -5.22
CA TYR A 563 23.92 18.85 -5.11
C TYR A 563 23.14 20.16 -5.38
N LYS A 564 21.94 20.09 -5.98
CA LYS A 564 21.05 21.25 -6.16
C LYS A 564 20.05 21.40 -5.01
N SER A 565 20.02 20.46 -4.06
CA SER A 565 19.22 20.55 -2.83
C SER A 565 19.83 21.54 -1.83
N GLY A 566 19.09 21.85 -0.76
CA GLY A 566 19.56 22.64 0.38
C GLY A 566 20.22 21.82 1.49
N HIS A 567 20.59 20.56 1.25
CA HIS A 567 21.19 19.69 2.28
C HIS A 567 22.60 20.14 2.67
N ASN A 568 22.95 19.97 3.95
CA ASN A 568 24.28 20.32 4.46
C ASN A 568 25.36 19.29 4.09
N ILE A 569 26.63 19.67 4.22
CA ILE A 569 27.78 18.85 3.84
C ILE A 569 27.78 17.49 4.56
N ILE A 570 27.47 17.46 5.86
CA ILE A 570 27.44 16.21 6.65
C ILE A 570 26.41 15.22 6.07
N ARG A 571 25.20 15.69 5.76
CA ARG A 571 24.16 14.87 5.15
C ARG A 571 24.53 14.45 3.73
N MET A 572 25.18 15.33 2.96
CA MET A 572 25.72 14.97 1.64
C MET A 572 26.77 13.85 1.72
N VAL A 573 27.63 13.81 2.75
CA VAL A 573 28.56 12.68 2.96
C VAL A 573 27.79 11.37 3.18
N PHE A 574 26.77 11.36 4.04
CA PHE A 574 25.94 10.17 4.25
C PHE A 574 25.19 9.72 2.98
N PHE A 575 24.73 10.66 2.14
CA PHE A 575 24.15 10.30 0.84
C PHE A 575 25.16 9.66 -0.12
N HIS A 576 26.45 9.99 -0.04
CA HIS A 576 27.48 9.28 -0.82
C HIS A 576 27.76 7.87 -0.28
N ILE A 577 27.76 7.69 1.05
CA ILE A 577 27.85 6.36 1.66
C ILE A 577 26.66 5.49 1.19
N GLN A 578 25.45 6.05 1.19
CA GLN A 578 24.26 5.36 0.70
C GLN A 578 24.30 5.11 -0.82
N LEU A 579 24.86 6.04 -1.60
CA LEU A 579 25.08 5.85 -3.05
C LEU A 579 25.97 4.63 -3.31
N VAL A 580 27.12 4.54 -2.63
CA VAL A 580 28.05 3.39 -2.76
C VAL A 580 27.37 2.10 -2.32
N TYR A 581 26.66 2.10 -1.18
CA TYR A 581 25.87 0.95 -0.73
C TYR A 581 24.84 0.51 -1.79
N ASN A 582 24.09 1.44 -2.39
CA ASN A 582 23.10 1.14 -3.41
C ASN A 582 23.74 0.62 -4.72
N ILE A 583 24.91 1.15 -5.13
CA ILE A 583 25.66 0.64 -6.28
C ILE A 583 26.08 -0.83 -6.04
N LEU A 584 26.64 -1.13 -4.87
CA LEU A 584 27.03 -2.49 -4.51
C LEU A 584 25.82 -3.44 -4.49
N GLN A 585 24.69 -3.02 -3.92
CA GLN A 585 23.46 -3.81 -3.91
C GLN A 585 22.91 -4.09 -5.32
N VAL A 586 22.96 -3.10 -6.23
CA VAL A 586 22.57 -3.30 -7.64
C VAL A 586 23.52 -4.29 -8.34
N LEU A 587 24.83 -4.20 -8.09
CA LEU A 587 25.82 -5.15 -8.64
C LEU A 587 25.60 -6.58 -8.13
N PHE A 588 25.42 -6.78 -6.82
CA PHE A 588 25.15 -8.11 -6.25
C PHE A 588 23.80 -8.67 -6.73
N THR A 589 22.78 -7.82 -6.91
CA THR A 589 21.50 -8.23 -7.49
C THR A 589 21.67 -8.64 -8.96
N TRP A 590 22.49 -7.94 -9.75
CA TRP A 590 22.73 -8.28 -11.15
C TRP A 590 23.42 -9.64 -11.32
N PHE A 591 24.43 -9.94 -10.51
CA PHE A 591 25.20 -11.19 -10.58
C PHE A 591 24.68 -12.30 -9.66
N SER A 592 23.51 -12.13 -9.04
CA SER A 592 22.99 -13.06 -8.03
C SER A 592 22.78 -14.48 -8.57
N LEU A 593 22.27 -14.64 -9.79
CA LEU A 593 21.98 -15.94 -10.40
C LEU A 593 23.26 -16.78 -10.53
N GLY A 594 24.33 -16.20 -11.10
CA GLY A 594 25.63 -16.84 -11.22
C GLY A 594 26.29 -17.07 -9.86
N SER A 595 26.25 -16.07 -8.98
CA SER A 595 26.82 -16.17 -7.63
C SER A 595 26.18 -17.29 -6.80
N TYR A 596 24.86 -17.48 -6.91
CA TYR A 596 24.12 -18.50 -6.17
C TYR A 596 24.36 -19.91 -6.71
N TYR A 597 24.44 -20.05 -8.04
CA TYR A 597 24.87 -21.31 -8.67
C TYR A 597 26.30 -21.68 -8.24
N LEU A 598 27.26 -20.75 -8.35
CA LEU A 598 28.65 -20.98 -7.91
C LEU A 598 28.73 -21.34 -6.43
N THR A 599 28.02 -20.62 -5.56
CA THR A 599 27.92 -20.94 -4.12
C THR A 599 27.41 -22.36 -3.89
N THR A 600 26.37 -22.77 -4.62
CA THR A 600 25.77 -24.10 -4.54
C THR A 600 26.76 -25.19 -4.98
N THR A 601 27.44 -25.00 -6.12
CA THR A 601 28.41 -25.99 -6.62
C THR A 601 29.65 -26.08 -5.73
N VAL A 602 30.18 -24.94 -5.28
CA VAL A 602 31.39 -24.86 -4.44
C VAL A 602 31.17 -25.54 -3.09
N ILE A 603 30.04 -25.30 -2.43
CA ILE A 603 29.75 -25.96 -1.13
C ILE A 603 29.60 -27.47 -1.31
N MET A 604 28.97 -27.92 -2.42
CA MET A 604 28.91 -29.36 -2.76
C MET A 604 30.30 -29.96 -3.02
N ASP A 605 31.18 -29.26 -3.73
CA ASP A 605 32.53 -29.76 -4.02
C ASP A 605 33.45 -29.76 -2.80
N LEU A 606 33.37 -28.70 -1.97
CA LEU A 606 34.22 -28.54 -0.79
C LEU A 606 33.97 -29.61 0.28
N VAL A 607 32.72 -30.10 0.39
CA VAL A 607 32.31 -31.13 1.36
C VAL A 607 32.24 -32.52 0.75
N GLY A 608 31.92 -32.62 -0.55
CA GLY A 608 31.65 -33.90 -1.19
C GLY A 608 32.84 -34.54 -1.89
N THR A 609 33.86 -33.78 -2.26
CA THR A 609 35.04 -34.29 -2.96
C THR A 609 36.13 -34.66 -1.95
N ALA A 610 36.53 -35.93 -1.94
CA ALA A 610 37.63 -36.38 -1.10
C ALA A 610 38.96 -35.76 -1.56
N VAL A 611 39.76 -35.26 -0.61
CA VAL A 611 41.13 -34.79 -0.83
C VAL A 611 42.05 -35.80 -0.17
N VAL A 612 42.79 -36.56 -0.99
CA VAL A 612 43.78 -37.53 -0.52
C VAL A 612 45.13 -36.82 -0.40
N SER A 613 45.65 -36.74 0.83
CA SER A 613 46.98 -36.21 1.12
C SER A 613 47.63 -37.01 2.25
N ASP A 614 48.95 -37.14 2.21
CA ASP A 614 49.74 -37.81 3.25
C ASP A 614 49.77 -37.01 4.58
N ASP A 615 49.43 -35.72 4.53
CA ASP A 615 49.20 -34.87 5.70
C ASP A 615 47.77 -35.08 6.24
N PRO A 616 47.60 -35.55 7.50
CA PRO A 616 46.29 -35.74 8.12
C PRO A 616 45.45 -34.47 8.28
N GLU A 617 46.06 -33.27 8.25
CA GLU A 617 45.32 -32.00 8.35
C GLU A 617 44.75 -31.51 7.01
N LEU A 618 45.30 -31.98 5.89
CA LEU A 618 44.77 -31.68 4.55
C LEU A 618 43.81 -32.77 4.04
N ALA A 619 43.87 -33.98 4.62
CA ALA A 619 43.04 -35.11 4.22
C ALA A 619 41.55 -34.83 4.53
N ARG A 620 40.69 -34.95 3.52
CA ARG A 620 39.24 -34.74 3.66
C ARG A 620 38.48 -35.88 3.01
N HIS A 621 37.47 -36.39 3.72
CA HIS A 621 36.53 -37.38 3.22
C HIS A 621 35.22 -36.72 2.77
N GLY A 622 34.58 -37.29 1.74
CA GLY A 622 33.30 -36.85 1.21
C GLY A 622 32.15 -37.14 2.17
N TRP A 623 31.37 -36.11 2.51
CA TRP A 623 30.27 -36.19 3.48
C TRP A 623 28.94 -35.72 2.86
N PRO A 624 27.78 -36.37 3.10
CA PRO A 624 27.50 -37.33 4.18
C PRO A 624 27.55 -38.82 3.82
N PHE A 625 27.68 -39.19 2.54
CA PHE A 625 27.52 -40.57 2.07
C PHE A 625 28.85 -41.30 1.81
N GLY A 626 29.96 -40.76 2.30
CA GLY A 626 31.32 -41.27 2.05
C GLY A 626 31.88 -40.89 0.68
N ASP A 627 33.15 -41.22 0.47
CA ASP A 627 33.97 -40.78 -0.66
C ASP A 627 33.44 -41.21 -2.04
N THR A 628 32.70 -42.33 -2.12
CA THR A 628 32.18 -42.86 -3.40
C THR A 628 30.81 -42.32 -3.76
N ALA A 629 29.86 -42.29 -2.81
CA ALA A 629 28.47 -41.93 -3.10
C ALA A 629 28.23 -40.41 -3.08
N THR A 630 28.96 -39.66 -2.25
CA THR A 630 28.75 -38.21 -2.13
C THR A 630 29.04 -37.44 -3.43
N PRO A 631 30.15 -37.69 -4.16
CA PRO A 631 30.39 -37.03 -5.45
C PRO A 631 29.29 -37.32 -6.48
N ILE A 632 28.78 -38.55 -6.51
CA ILE A 632 27.72 -38.97 -7.44
C ILE A 632 26.42 -38.23 -7.13
N VAL A 633 26.00 -38.21 -5.85
CA VAL A 633 24.80 -37.47 -5.42
C VAL A 633 24.95 -35.98 -5.73
N ASN A 634 26.11 -35.39 -5.43
CA ASN A 634 26.37 -33.97 -5.71
C ASN A 634 26.32 -33.67 -7.21
N ALA A 635 26.91 -34.50 -8.06
CA ALA A 635 26.82 -34.35 -9.52
C ALA A 635 25.36 -34.41 -10.02
N LEU A 636 24.58 -35.38 -9.55
CA LEU A 636 23.15 -35.50 -9.89
C LEU A 636 22.35 -34.27 -9.45
N LEU A 637 22.57 -33.77 -8.23
CA LEU A 637 21.89 -32.58 -7.72
C LEU A 637 22.29 -31.30 -8.47
N LYS A 638 23.55 -31.15 -8.93
CA LYS A 638 23.98 -30.03 -9.78
C LYS A 638 23.30 -30.06 -11.15
N TYR A 639 23.23 -31.22 -11.80
CA TYR A 639 22.54 -31.36 -13.09
C TYR A 639 21.03 -31.13 -12.94
N LEU A 640 20.42 -31.63 -11.86
CA LEU A 640 19.01 -31.38 -11.53
C LEU A 640 18.73 -29.90 -11.30
N TYR A 641 19.58 -29.21 -10.52
CA TYR A 641 19.51 -27.76 -10.32
C TYR A 641 19.55 -27.01 -11.65
N LEU A 642 20.53 -27.31 -12.50
CA LEU A 642 20.69 -26.66 -13.80
C LEU A 642 19.49 -26.91 -14.72
N ALA A 643 18.99 -28.14 -14.78
CA ALA A 643 17.78 -28.50 -15.53
C ALA A 643 16.55 -27.70 -15.04
N PHE A 644 16.39 -27.54 -13.72
CA PHE A 644 15.30 -26.74 -13.16
C PHE A 644 15.48 -25.24 -13.37
N VAL A 645 16.70 -24.71 -13.41
CA VAL A 645 16.97 -23.31 -13.83
C VAL A 645 16.58 -23.11 -15.29
N ILE A 646 16.99 -24.02 -16.20
CA ILE A 646 16.60 -23.98 -17.62
C ILE A 646 15.07 -24.05 -17.75
N LEU A 647 14.40 -24.90 -16.97
CA LEU A 647 12.94 -24.97 -16.90
C LEU A 647 12.31 -23.62 -16.49
N GLN A 648 12.93 -22.84 -15.59
CA GLN A 648 12.39 -21.52 -15.24
C GLN A 648 12.47 -20.53 -16.41
N PHE A 649 13.54 -20.56 -17.22
CA PHE A 649 13.61 -19.76 -18.45
C PHE A 649 12.53 -20.16 -19.46
N ILE A 650 12.30 -21.47 -19.65
CA ILE A 650 11.24 -21.99 -20.53
C ILE A 650 9.85 -21.54 -20.03
N LEU A 651 9.56 -21.71 -18.74
CA LEU A 651 8.28 -21.32 -18.14
C LEU A 651 8.06 -19.80 -18.19
N ALA A 652 9.08 -19.01 -17.88
CA ALA A 652 8.99 -17.55 -17.83
C ALA A 652 8.82 -16.89 -19.21
N LEU A 653 9.26 -17.55 -20.28
CA LEU A 653 9.06 -17.11 -21.66
C LEU A 653 7.75 -17.63 -22.27
N GLY A 654 7.28 -18.81 -21.83
CA GLY A 654 6.13 -19.51 -22.44
C GLY A 654 4.77 -19.27 -21.78
N ASN A 655 4.68 -19.21 -20.45
CA ASN A 655 3.38 -19.29 -19.74
C ASN A 655 3.26 -18.32 -18.56
N ARG A 656 2.08 -17.69 -18.41
CA ARG A 656 1.73 -16.96 -17.17
C ARG A 656 1.66 -17.95 -15.98
N PRO A 657 2.12 -17.59 -14.76
CA PRO A 657 2.15 -18.48 -13.59
C PRO A 657 0.81 -19.10 -13.18
N LYS A 658 -0.31 -18.43 -13.47
CA LYS A 658 -1.66 -18.99 -13.29
C LYS A 658 -1.87 -20.28 -14.11
N GLY A 659 -1.41 -20.32 -15.35
CA GLY A 659 -1.61 -21.46 -16.26
C GLY A 659 -0.68 -22.66 -16.01
N SER A 660 0.41 -22.49 -15.25
CA SER A 660 1.42 -23.52 -14.98
C SER A 660 1.71 -23.70 -13.48
N LYS A 661 0.70 -23.45 -12.64
CA LYS A 661 0.79 -23.45 -11.16
C LYS A 661 1.51 -24.67 -10.59
N TYR A 662 1.21 -25.88 -11.06
CA TYR A 662 1.82 -27.12 -10.56
C TYR A 662 3.31 -27.23 -10.89
N THR A 663 3.74 -26.82 -12.08
CA THR A 663 5.16 -26.85 -12.49
C THR A 663 6.00 -25.85 -11.70
N TYR A 664 5.44 -24.67 -11.41
CA TYR A 664 6.06 -23.73 -10.47
C TYR A 664 6.14 -24.33 -9.06
N ILE A 665 5.07 -24.90 -8.51
CA ILE A 665 5.10 -25.55 -7.17
C ILE A 665 6.14 -26.68 -7.12
N ALA A 666 6.23 -27.54 -8.14
CA ALA A 666 7.27 -28.56 -8.22
C ALA A 666 8.68 -27.96 -8.20
N SER A 667 8.89 -26.84 -8.91
CA SER A 667 10.17 -26.11 -8.90
C SER A 667 10.49 -25.50 -7.53
N PHE A 668 9.51 -24.93 -6.81
CA PHE A 668 9.66 -24.47 -5.42
C PHE A 668 10.13 -25.60 -4.50
N VAL A 669 9.56 -26.80 -4.64
CA VAL A 669 9.93 -27.99 -3.85
C VAL A 669 11.35 -28.46 -4.18
N VAL A 670 11.70 -28.61 -5.46
CA VAL A 670 13.04 -29.09 -5.87
C VAL A 670 14.14 -28.12 -5.44
N PHE A 671 13.97 -26.81 -5.66
CA PHE A 671 14.95 -25.82 -5.18
C PHE A 671 15.03 -25.77 -3.65
N GLY A 672 13.92 -25.98 -2.94
CA GLY A 672 13.90 -26.08 -1.47
C GLY A 672 14.61 -27.32 -0.93
N LEU A 673 14.47 -28.47 -1.60
CA LEU A 673 15.18 -29.71 -1.22
C LEU A 673 16.70 -29.58 -1.46
N ILE A 674 17.11 -29.08 -2.62
CA ILE A 674 18.54 -28.84 -2.92
C ILE A 674 19.12 -27.81 -1.95
N GLN A 675 18.39 -26.73 -1.65
CA GLN A 675 18.83 -25.73 -0.68
C GLN A 675 18.93 -26.31 0.74
N SER A 676 17.99 -27.16 1.16
CA SER A 676 18.04 -27.83 2.46
C SER A 676 19.31 -28.69 2.58
N TYR A 677 19.69 -29.40 1.52
CA TYR A 677 20.95 -30.14 1.45
C TYR A 677 22.17 -29.21 1.54
N ILE A 678 22.20 -28.10 0.79
CA ILE A 678 23.26 -27.08 0.89
C ILE A 678 23.37 -26.51 2.31
N LEU A 679 22.27 -26.24 2.99
CA LEU A 679 22.28 -25.76 4.38
C LEU A 679 22.91 -26.79 5.32
N VAL A 680 22.62 -28.08 5.15
CA VAL A 680 23.22 -29.17 5.93
C VAL A 680 24.73 -29.29 5.66
N LEU A 681 25.16 -29.23 4.40
CA LEU A 681 26.60 -29.16 4.04
C LEU A 681 27.29 -27.92 4.64
N SER A 682 26.60 -26.77 4.63
CA SER A 682 27.11 -25.51 5.20
C SER A 682 27.26 -25.59 6.73
N MET A 683 26.30 -26.22 7.42
CA MET A 683 26.39 -26.49 8.85
C MET A 683 27.56 -27.44 9.19
N TYR A 684 27.80 -28.46 8.36
CA TYR A 684 28.95 -29.35 8.51
C TYR A 684 30.28 -28.60 8.42
N LEU A 685 30.45 -27.71 7.43
CA LEU A 685 31.63 -26.84 7.30
C LEU A 685 31.81 -25.92 8.52
N VAL A 686 30.73 -25.34 9.03
CA VAL A 686 30.75 -24.51 10.25
C VAL A 686 31.19 -25.33 11.47
N VAL A 687 30.68 -26.55 11.63
CA VAL A 687 31.09 -27.45 12.73
C VAL A 687 32.56 -27.84 12.62
N GLN A 688 33.06 -28.16 11.42
CA GLN A 688 34.50 -28.40 11.19
C GLN A 688 35.36 -27.18 11.53
N ALA A 689 34.92 -25.97 11.14
CA ALA A 689 35.65 -24.74 11.47
C ALA A 689 35.78 -24.50 12.99
N PHE A 690 34.78 -24.91 13.78
CA PHE A 690 34.82 -24.86 15.24
C PHE A 690 35.66 -25.95 15.91
N GLN A 691 36.12 -26.98 15.19
CA GLN A 691 36.97 -28.04 15.77
C GLN A 691 38.43 -27.62 15.97
N LYS A 692 38.89 -26.59 15.24
CA LYS A 692 40.18 -25.91 15.50
C LYS A 692 39.92 -24.66 16.38
N PRO A 693 40.74 -24.37 17.41
CA PRO A 693 40.54 -23.20 18.27
C PRO A 693 40.53 -21.86 17.51
N ILE A 694 39.56 -20.98 17.80
CA ILE A 694 39.43 -19.67 17.12
C ILE A 694 40.69 -18.80 17.32
N GLY A 695 41.35 -18.89 18.47
CA GLY A 695 42.60 -18.16 18.76
C GLY A 695 43.81 -18.61 17.93
N GLU A 696 43.75 -19.78 17.30
CA GLU A 696 44.76 -20.25 16.33
C GLU A 696 44.41 -19.85 14.88
N GLN A 697 43.18 -19.36 14.66
CA GLN A 697 42.67 -18.96 13.35
C GLN A 697 42.65 -17.43 13.17
N ILE A 698 42.51 -16.67 14.25
CA ILE A 698 42.38 -15.20 14.26
C ILE A 698 43.20 -14.64 15.43
N SER A 699 44.20 -13.80 15.13
CA SER A 699 44.92 -13.06 16.18
C SER A 699 44.05 -11.91 16.67
N LEU A 700 44.01 -11.76 18.01
CA LEU A 700 43.30 -10.67 18.71
C LEU A 700 44.29 -9.71 19.39
N ASP A 701 45.58 -9.84 19.10
CA ASP A 701 46.67 -9.16 19.84
C ASP A 701 46.74 -7.65 19.54
N SER A 702 46.30 -7.25 18.34
CA SER A 702 46.04 -5.85 18.01
C SER A 702 44.93 -5.70 16.97
N GLY A 703 44.36 -4.50 16.85
CA GLY A 703 43.39 -4.20 15.79
C GLY A 703 43.98 -4.28 14.38
N ALA A 704 45.29 -4.14 14.22
CA ALA A 704 45.97 -4.31 12.94
C ALA A 704 46.19 -5.80 12.62
N ASP A 705 46.54 -6.62 13.60
CA ASP A 705 46.73 -8.08 13.43
C ASP A 705 45.40 -8.81 13.26
N PHE A 706 44.33 -8.33 13.90
CA PHE A 706 42.96 -8.73 13.60
C PHE A 706 42.60 -8.42 12.14
N VAL A 707 42.84 -7.18 11.66
CA VAL A 707 42.59 -6.82 10.26
C VAL A 707 43.47 -7.62 9.29
N ALA A 708 44.73 -7.90 9.63
CA ALA A 708 45.65 -8.65 8.79
C ALA A 708 45.30 -10.16 8.73
N SER A 709 44.91 -10.77 9.85
CA SER A 709 44.42 -12.17 9.87
C SER A 709 43.04 -12.31 9.23
N PHE A 710 42.16 -11.32 9.41
CA PHE A 710 40.79 -11.32 8.86
C PHE A 710 40.72 -10.96 7.36
N PHE A 711 41.63 -10.15 6.82
CA PHE A 711 41.64 -9.79 5.39
C PHE A 711 42.82 -10.37 4.60
N GLY A 712 43.83 -10.93 5.25
CA GLY A 712 45.06 -11.46 4.62
C GLY A 712 45.48 -12.88 5.05
N GLY A 713 44.71 -13.56 5.90
CA GLY A 713 45.06 -14.88 6.44
C GLY A 713 44.84 -16.06 5.47
N THR A 714 45.82 -16.97 5.41
CA THR A 714 45.78 -18.23 4.66
C THR A 714 44.76 -19.27 5.14
N ASN A 715 44.10 -19.03 6.28
CA ASN A 715 43.17 -19.96 6.92
C ASN A 715 41.70 -19.66 6.57
N ALA A 716 41.29 -20.06 5.36
CA ALA A 716 39.95 -19.79 4.83
C ALA A 716 38.78 -20.18 5.78
N ALA A 717 38.90 -21.28 6.54
CA ALA A 717 37.83 -21.80 7.39
C ALA A 717 37.38 -20.82 8.49
N GLY A 718 38.32 -20.22 9.23
CA GLY A 718 37.99 -19.32 10.35
C GLY A 718 37.38 -18.00 9.92
N VAL A 719 37.77 -17.51 8.74
CA VAL A 719 37.24 -16.24 8.24
C VAL A 719 35.89 -16.43 7.55
N ILE A 720 35.67 -17.56 6.87
CA ILE A 720 34.33 -17.99 6.42
C ILE A 720 33.38 -18.07 7.61
N LEU A 721 33.83 -18.65 8.74
CA LEU A 721 33.04 -18.76 9.96
C LEU A 721 32.62 -17.38 10.50
N VAL A 722 33.55 -16.43 10.66
CA VAL A 722 33.20 -15.09 11.17
C VAL A 722 32.36 -14.30 10.15
N ALA A 723 32.56 -14.47 8.84
CA ALA A 723 31.68 -13.88 7.84
C ALA A 723 30.24 -14.41 7.96
N LEU A 724 30.04 -15.73 8.11
CA LEU A 724 28.71 -16.34 8.29
C LEU A 724 28.05 -15.92 9.61
N VAL A 725 28.82 -15.88 10.72
CA VAL A 725 28.34 -15.38 12.02
C VAL A 725 27.99 -13.89 11.93
N THR A 726 28.72 -13.09 11.14
CA THR A 726 28.39 -11.68 10.89
C THR A 726 27.11 -11.55 10.07
N ILE A 727 26.95 -12.31 8.98
CA ILE A 727 25.80 -12.23 8.07
C ILE A 727 24.50 -12.64 8.79
N TYR A 728 24.51 -13.72 9.55
CA TYR A 728 23.29 -14.25 10.19
C TYR A 728 23.14 -13.82 11.66
N GLY A 729 24.24 -13.77 12.43
CA GLY A 729 24.23 -13.39 13.83
C GLY A 729 23.86 -11.92 14.06
N LEU A 730 24.24 -11.00 13.16
CA LEU A 730 23.79 -9.61 13.24
C LEU A 730 22.28 -9.47 13.06
N ASN A 731 21.62 -10.34 12.27
CA ASN A 731 20.15 -10.34 12.17
C ASN A 731 19.51 -10.75 13.50
N PHE A 732 20.06 -11.76 14.20
CA PHE A 732 19.61 -12.14 15.54
C PHE A 732 19.81 -10.99 16.54
N ILE A 733 21.03 -10.44 16.63
CA ILE A 733 21.38 -9.36 17.55
C ILE A 733 20.47 -8.14 17.30
N ALA A 734 20.33 -7.71 16.05
CA ALA A 734 19.45 -6.58 15.69
C ALA A 734 17.99 -6.84 16.06
N SER A 735 17.48 -8.05 15.85
CA SER A 735 16.09 -8.40 16.19
C SER A 735 15.83 -8.44 17.70
N PHE A 736 16.80 -8.91 18.50
CA PHE A 736 16.73 -8.80 19.96
C PHE A 736 16.82 -7.33 20.42
N MET A 737 17.77 -6.55 19.90
CA MET A 737 17.90 -5.11 20.20
C MET A 737 16.69 -4.28 19.75
N TYR A 738 15.99 -4.71 18.70
CA TYR A 738 14.74 -4.10 18.25
C TYR A 738 13.53 -4.52 19.10
N LEU A 739 13.67 -5.48 20.01
CA LEU A 739 12.62 -6.07 20.84
C LEU A 739 11.54 -6.84 20.04
N ASP A 740 11.93 -7.48 18.93
CA ASP A 740 11.05 -8.36 18.14
C ASP A 740 11.82 -9.56 17.54
N PRO A 741 12.27 -10.53 18.35
CA PRO A 741 13.11 -11.63 17.89
C PRO A 741 12.34 -12.78 17.21
N TRP A 742 11.00 -12.83 17.30
CA TRP A 742 10.24 -14.06 17.02
C TRP A 742 10.31 -14.54 15.57
N HIS A 743 10.46 -13.62 14.62
CA HIS A 743 10.60 -13.96 13.20
C HIS A 743 11.91 -14.73 12.90
N MET A 744 12.94 -14.61 13.75
CA MET A 744 14.18 -15.39 13.65
C MET A 744 13.99 -16.87 13.97
N PHE A 745 12.91 -17.24 14.68
CA PHE A 745 12.61 -18.63 15.03
C PHE A 745 11.49 -19.22 14.17
N THR A 746 10.47 -18.42 13.84
CA THR A 746 9.30 -18.90 13.08
C THR A 746 9.47 -18.79 11.56
N SER A 747 10.17 -17.76 11.10
CA SER A 747 10.14 -17.32 9.70
C SER A 747 11.50 -17.50 9.00
N PHE A 748 12.60 -17.27 9.71
CA PHE A 748 13.96 -17.41 9.19
C PHE A 748 14.32 -18.82 8.67
N PRO A 749 13.92 -19.95 9.32
CA PRO A 749 14.20 -21.28 8.77
C PRO A 749 13.54 -21.49 7.39
N HIS A 750 12.31 -21.01 7.21
CA HIS A 750 11.62 -21.03 5.93
C HIS A 750 12.32 -20.15 4.88
N TYR A 751 12.85 -18.99 5.30
CA TYR A 751 13.62 -18.10 4.43
C TYR A 751 14.90 -18.77 3.91
N LEU A 752 15.69 -19.41 4.80
CA LEU A 752 16.91 -20.11 4.41
C LEU A 752 16.65 -21.23 3.39
N VAL A 753 15.55 -21.99 3.56
CA VAL A 753 15.17 -23.08 2.65
C VAL A 753 14.69 -22.57 1.28
N LEU A 754 13.99 -21.44 1.22
CA LEU A 754 13.43 -20.89 -0.03
C LEU A 754 14.29 -19.81 -0.69
N MET A 755 15.47 -19.49 -0.15
CA MET A 755 16.38 -18.47 -0.69
C MET A 755 16.83 -18.78 -2.13
N SER A 756 17.10 -20.05 -2.45
CA SER A 756 17.40 -20.51 -3.83
C SER A 756 16.26 -20.21 -4.79
N THR A 757 15.02 -20.45 -4.36
CA THR A 757 13.81 -20.23 -5.14
C THR A 757 13.58 -18.74 -5.45
N TYR A 758 13.97 -17.84 -4.55
CA TYR A 758 13.90 -16.40 -4.79
C TYR A 758 14.79 -15.98 -5.98
N ILE A 759 16.03 -16.49 -6.03
CA ILE A 759 16.95 -16.19 -7.13
C ILE A 759 16.52 -16.91 -8.42
N ASN A 760 16.33 -18.24 -8.35
CA ASN A 760 16.14 -19.06 -9.54
C ASN A 760 14.75 -18.94 -10.18
N ILE A 761 13.68 -18.76 -9.39
CA ILE A 761 12.32 -18.61 -9.94
C ILE A 761 11.97 -17.13 -10.07
N LEU A 762 12.03 -16.35 -8.98
CA LEU A 762 11.45 -15.01 -8.98
C LEU A 762 12.25 -14.03 -9.83
N MET A 763 13.59 -14.03 -9.75
CA MET A 763 14.41 -13.12 -10.57
C MET A 763 14.41 -13.51 -12.04
N VAL A 764 14.54 -14.81 -12.35
CA VAL A 764 14.42 -15.30 -13.74
C VAL A 764 13.06 -14.92 -14.31
N TYR A 765 11.96 -15.16 -13.59
CA TYR A 765 10.63 -14.76 -14.06
C TYR A 765 10.50 -13.25 -14.23
N ALA A 766 11.02 -12.45 -13.29
CA ALA A 766 10.94 -10.99 -13.33
C ALA A 766 11.68 -10.39 -14.54
N PHE A 767 12.94 -10.77 -14.76
CA PHE A 767 13.76 -10.27 -15.86
C PHE A 767 13.22 -10.73 -17.23
N ASN A 768 12.78 -11.99 -17.35
CA ASN A 768 12.11 -12.48 -18.57
C ASN A 768 10.74 -11.81 -18.81
N ASN A 769 10.13 -11.20 -17.80
CA ASN A 769 8.85 -10.48 -17.93
C ASN A 769 8.99 -8.96 -17.79
N TRP A 770 10.15 -8.39 -18.16
CA TRP A 770 10.38 -6.93 -18.18
C TRP A 770 9.46 -6.15 -19.15
N HIS A 771 9.03 -6.80 -20.23
CA HIS A 771 8.07 -6.26 -21.19
C HIS A 771 6.64 -6.12 -20.62
N ASP A 772 6.28 -6.87 -19.59
CA ASP A 772 4.98 -6.80 -18.93
C ASP A 772 4.97 -5.64 -17.92
N VAL A 773 4.24 -4.58 -18.24
CA VAL A 773 3.97 -3.43 -17.35
C VAL A 773 2.51 -3.37 -16.91
N SER A 774 1.78 -4.48 -17.02
CA SER A 774 0.45 -4.62 -16.43
C SER A 774 0.53 -4.50 -14.90
N TRP A 775 -0.53 -3.94 -14.32
CA TRP A 775 -0.69 -3.79 -12.87
C TRP A 775 -1.37 -5.00 -12.21
N GLY A 776 -1.75 -6.02 -12.99
CA GLY A 776 -2.37 -7.26 -12.50
C GLY A 776 -3.87 -7.18 -12.17
N THR A 777 -4.49 -6.01 -12.32
CA THR A 777 -5.94 -5.79 -12.14
C THR A 777 -6.71 -6.15 -13.40
N LYS A 778 -7.75 -6.99 -13.30
CA LYS A 778 -8.68 -7.33 -14.40
C LYS A 778 -9.32 -6.06 -14.98
N GLY A 779 -8.86 -5.60 -16.14
CA GLY A 779 -9.41 -4.44 -16.84
C GLY A 779 -10.53 -4.85 -17.80
N SER A 780 -11.68 -4.21 -17.68
CA SER A 780 -12.74 -4.18 -18.68
C SER A 780 -13.17 -2.73 -18.81
N ASP A 781 -13.32 -2.27 -20.05
CA ASP A 781 -14.01 -1.02 -20.39
C ASP A 781 -15.32 -1.41 -21.09
N LYS A 782 -16.45 -1.36 -20.37
CA LYS A 782 -17.81 -1.43 -20.91
C LYS A 782 -18.72 -0.56 -20.07
N THR A 783 -19.44 0.37 -20.68
CA THR A 783 -20.15 1.45 -19.95
C THR A 783 -21.63 1.52 -20.30
N GLU A 784 -22.48 0.86 -19.52
CA GLU A 784 -23.96 0.93 -19.58
C GLU A 784 -24.55 0.87 -18.14
N ALA A 785 -25.70 1.43 -17.78
CA ALA A 785 -26.39 2.62 -18.30
C ALA A 785 -26.85 3.48 -17.10
N LEU A 786 -26.25 4.67 -16.92
CA LEU A 786 -26.57 5.62 -15.84
C LEU A 786 -27.53 6.73 -16.32
N PRO A 787 -28.39 7.30 -15.45
CA PRO A 787 -29.24 8.44 -15.80
C PRO A 787 -28.44 9.75 -15.94
N SER A 788 -28.82 10.55 -16.94
CA SER A 788 -28.25 11.88 -17.24
C SER A 788 -28.97 13.00 -16.48
N ALA A 789 -28.25 14.05 -16.09
CA ALA A 789 -28.84 15.24 -15.48
C ALA A 789 -29.02 16.36 -16.54
N HIS A 790 -30.27 16.55 -16.97
CA HIS A 790 -30.61 17.60 -17.93
C HIS A 790 -30.80 18.97 -17.23
N VAL A 791 -30.19 20.01 -17.78
CA VAL A 791 -30.30 21.39 -17.30
C VAL A 791 -31.49 22.07 -17.98
N SER A 792 -32.33 22.74 -17.20
CA SER A 792 -33.39 23.63 -17.69
C SER A 792 -33.11 25.08 -17.27
N LYS A 793 -33.66 26.04 -18.03
CA LYS A 793 -33.58 27.46 -17.67
C LYS A 793 -34.62 27.81 -16.60
N GLY A 794 -34.17 28.37 -15.48
CA GLY A 794 -35.04 28.94 -14.45
C GLY A 794 -35.64 30.29 -14.84
N GLU A 795 -36.59 30.78 -14.04
CA GLU A 795 -37.37 32.03 -14.27
C GLU A 795 -36.53 33.33 -14.27
N LYS A 796 -35.21 33.24 -14.09
CA LYS A 796 -34.24 34.36 -14.10
C LYS A 796 -33.00 34.08 -14.95
N ASP A 797 -33.14 33.23 -15.97
CA ASP A 797 -32.05 32.79 -16.88
C ASP A 797 -30.90 32.05 -16.16
N GLU A 798 -31.16 31.50 -14.98
CA GLU A 798 -30.23 30.70 -14.20
C GLU A 798 -30.29 29.21 -14.60
N ALA A 799 -29.13 28.54 -14.66
CA ALA A 799 -29.02 27.12 -14.98
C ALA A 799 -29.43 26.25 -13.78
N VAL A 800 -30.45 25.41 -13.98
CA VAL A 800 -31.12 24.64 -12.93
C VAL A 800 -31.27 23.18 -13.35
N VAL A 801 -31.07 22.24 -12.44
CA VAL A 801 -31.39 20.81 -12.63
C VAL A 801 -32.65 20.48 -11.84
N GLU A 802 -33.59 19.75 -12.47
CA GLU A 802 -34.78 19.23 -11.79
C GLU A 802 -34.49 17.85 -11.19
N GLU A 803 -34.69 17.69 -9.88
CA GLU A 803 -34.46 16.45 -9.17
C GLU A 803 -35.68 15.98 -8.37
N ILE A 804 -35.88 14.67 -8.32
CA ILE A 804 -36.95 13.99 -7.60
C ILE A 804 -36.73 14.07 -6.07
N ASP A 805 -37.61 14.79 -5.38
CA ASP A 805 -37.67 14.93 -3.92
C ASP A 805 -38.47 13.75 -3.32
N LYS A 806 -37.79 12.85 -2.61
CA LYS A 806 -38.39 11.61 -2.07
C LYS A 806 -38.78 11.78 -0.58
N PRO A 807 -39.99 11.37 -0.16
CA PRO A 807 -40.38 11.36 1.25
C PRO A 807 -39.51 10.44 2.12
N GLN A 808 -39.30 10.82 3.38
CA GLN A 808 -38.45 10.08 4.34
C GLN A 808 -38.90 8.62 4.56
N GLU A 809 -40.20 8.33 4.50
CA GLU A 809 -40.76 6.98 4.69
C GLU A 809 -40.40 6.03 3.53
N ASP A 810 -40.32 6.54 2.29
CA ASP A 810 -39.85 5.76 1.12
C ASP A 810 -38.31 5.55 1.19
N ILE A 811 -37.56 6.40 1.91
CA ILE A 811 -36.11 6.24 2.17
C ILE A 811 -35.86 5.15 3.22
N ASP A 812 -36.57 5.23 4.36
CA ASP A 812 -36.35 4.33 5.49
C ASP A 812 -36.84 2.89 5.18
N SER A 813 -37.87 2.72 4.32
CA SER A 813 -38.30 1.40 3.81
C SER A 813 -37.37 0.80 2.74
N GLN A 814 -36.71 1.63 1.92
CA GLN A 814 -35.69 1.16 0.97
C GLN A 814 -34.46 0.60 1.70
N PHE A 815 -34.07 1.20 2.83
CA PHE A 815 -32.97 0.72 3.69
C PHE A 815 -33.20 -0.72 4.22
N GLU A 816 -34.42 -1.05 4.67
CA GLU A 816 -34.76 -2.38 5.16
C GLU A 816 -34.65 -3.48 4.07
N SER A 817 -35.00 -3.13 2.82
CA SER A 817 -34.85 -4.02 1.66
C SER A 817 -33.40 -4.29 1.24
N THR A 818 -32.46 -3.45 1.69
CA THR A 818 -31.02 -3.56 1.39
C THR A 818 -30.35 -4.54 2.35
N VAL A 819 -30.76 -4.55 3.62
CA VAL A 819 -30.23 -5.47 4.65
C VAL A 819 -30.47 -6.94 4.30
N LYS A 820 -31.60 -7.28 3.67
CA LYS A 820 -31.92 -8.67 3.27
C LYS A 820 -31.10 -9.19 2.08
N ARG A 821 -30.43 -8.32 1.31
CA ARG A 821 -29.65 -8.69 0.11
C ARG A 821 -28.19 -9.07 0.41
N ALA A 822 -27.69 -8.73 1.59
CA ALA A 822 -26.27 -8.88 1.96
C ALA A 822 -25.83 -10.33 2.31
N LEU A 823 -26.69 -11.34 2.07
CA LEU A 823 -26.54 -12.72 2.55
C LEU A 823 -26.32 -13.78 1.44
N GLU A 824 -26.19 -13.39 0.16
CA GLU A 824 -25.91 -14.34 -0.93
C GLU A 824 -24.40 -14.48 -1.24
N PRO A 825 -23.92 -15.70 -1.58
CA PRO A 825 -22.49 -15.97 -1.81
C PRO A 825 -22.01 -15.62 -3.23
N PHE A 826 -20.78 -15.11 -3.32
CA PHE A 826 -20.13 -14.60 -4.53
C PHE A 826 -19.51 -15.71 -5.43
N LYS A 827 -19.42 -15.45 -6.74
CA LYS A 827 -18.66 -16.23 -7.73
C LYS A 827 -17.91 -15.29 -8.68
N GLU A 828 -16.75 -15.74 -9.14
CA GLU A 828 -15.80 -14.94 -9.92
C GLU A 828 -15.70 -15.45 -11.37
N GLU A 829 -15.65 -14.54 -12.34
CA GLU A 829 -15.34 -14.85 -13.76
C GLU A 829 -14.01 -14.22 -14.20
N GLU A 830 -13.34 -14.81 -15.20
CA GLU A 830 -12.08 -14.31 -15.77
C GLU A 830 -12.28 -13.75 -17.18
N GLU A 831 -11.87 -12.50 -17.39
CA GLU A 831 -11.84 -11.86 -18.71
C GLU A 831 -10.45 -11.96 -19.37
N VAL A 832 -10.46 -12.00 -20.71
CA VAL A 832 -9.28 -12.19 -21.55
C VAL A 832 -8.77 -10.83 -22.08
N GLU A 833 -7.52 -10.48 -21.76
CA GLU A 833 -6.85 -9.30 -22.31
C GLU A 833 -6.52 -9.46 -23.81
N LYS A 834 -6.61 -8.37 -24.58
CA LYS A 834 -6.03 -8.23 -25.93
C LYS A 834 -4.88 -7.21 -25.90
N PRO A 835 -3.69 -7.51 -26.45
CA PRO A 835 -2.59 -6.54 -26.56
C PRO A 835 -2.37 -6.07 -28.01
N ASP A 836 -1.87 -4.84 -28.21
CA ASP A 836 -0.90 -4.55 -29.29
C ASP A 836 -0.09 -3.24 -29.08
N ILE A 837 1.08 -3.34 -28.44
CA ILE A 837 2.31 -2.52 -28.69
C ILE A 837 3.54 -3.39 -28.35
N GLU A 838 3.47 -4.70 -28.58
CA GLU A 838 4.32 -5.63 -27.81
C GLU A 838 5.78 -5.76 -28.30
N ASP A 839 6.02 -5.66 -29.61
CA ASP A 839 7.27 -6.16 -30.19
C ASP A 839 8.52 -5.33 -29.87
N SER A 840 8.37 -4.01 -29.73
CA SER A 840 9.46 -3.15 -29.24
C SER A 840 9.85 -3.50 -27.79
N TYR A 841 8.87 -3.82 -26.94
CA TYR A 841 9.11 -4.19 -25.54
C TYR A 841 9.66 -5.60 -25.41
N LYS A 842 9.19 -6.54 -26.24
CA LYS A 842 9.77 -7.89 -26.37
C LYS A 842 11.24 -7.81 -26.80
N SER A 843 11.60 -6.93 -27.74
CA SER A 843 12.97 -6.73 -28.20
C SER A 843 13.90 -6.16 -27.11
N PHE A 844 13.48 -5.09 -26.39
CA PHE A 844 14.25 -4.56 -25.25
C PHE A 844 14.43 -5.62 -24.15
N ARG A 845 13.36 -6.35 -23.81
CA ARG A 845 13.45 -7.50 -22.89
C ARG A 845 14.52 -8.47 -23.36
N THR A 846 14.47 -8.91 -24.62
CA THR A 846 15.45 -9.85 -25.17
C THR A 846 16.87 -9.32 -24.99
N GLY A 847 17.16 -8.06 -25.33
CA GLY A 847 18.47 -7.45 -25.12
C GLY A 847 18.91 -7.37 -23.65
N LEU A 848 17.99 -7.06 -22.73
CA LEU A 848 18.24 -7.03 -21.29
C LEU A 848 18.54 -8.43 -20.73
N VAL A 849 17.69 -9.41 -21.04
CA VAL A 849 17.82 -10.81 -20.60
C VAL A 849 19.09 -11.44 -21.17
N VAL A 850 19.39 -11.20 -22.46
CA VAL A 850 20.63 -11.65 -23.11
C VAL A 850 21.85 -11.07 -22.41
N SER A 851 21.87 -9.76 -22.14
CA SER A 851 22.97 -9.12 -21.40
C SER A 851 23.13 -9.66 -19.98
N TRP A 852 22.02 -9.84 -19.25
CA TRP A 852 22.00 -10.37 -17.88
C TRP A 852 22.45 -11.84 -17.82
N LEU A 853 21.90 -12.68 -18.69
CA LEU A 853 22.24 -14.10 -18.78
C LEU A 853 23.70 -14.29 -19.21
N PHE A 854 24.16 -13.64 -20.29
CA PHE A 854 25.54 -13.79 -20.72
C PHE A 854 26.55 -13.21 -19.74
N SER A 855 26.24 -12.13 -19.01
CA SER A 855 27.16 -11.63 -17.97
C SER A 855 27.23 -12.57 -16.75
N ASN A 856 26.13 -13.21 -16.35
CA ASN A 856 26.15 -14.25 -15.31
C ASN A 856 26.86 -15.54 -15.78
N THR A 857 26.62 -15.97 -17.02
CA THR A 857 27.30 -17.14 -17.61
C THR A 857 28.78 -16.89 -17.83
N PHE A 858 29.17 -15.69 -18.28
CA PHE A 858 30.57 -15.28 -18.41
C PHE A 858 31.27 -15.27 -17.05
N LEU A 859 30.62 -14.75 -16.01
CA LEU A 859 31.13 -14.83 -14.63
C LEU A 859 31.35 -16.30 -14.21
N ILE A 860 30.37 -17.19 -14.42
CA ILE A 860 30.54 -18.62 -14.10
C ILE A 860 31.75 -19.19 -14.86
N ILE A 861 31.82 -19.01 -16.18
CA ILE A 861 32.89 -19.54 -17.04
C ILE A 861 34.26 -19.02 -16.64
N VAL A 862 34.39 -17.71 -16.40
CA VAL A 862 35.65 -17.09 -15.95
C VAL A 862 36.05 -17.65 -14.60
N ILE A 863 35.13 -17.88 -13.66
CA ILE A 863 35.48 -18.49 -12.36
C ILE A 863 35.90 -19.95 -12.52
N THR A 864 35.17 -20.78 -13.28
CA THR A 864 35.33 -22.25 -13.27
C THR A 864 36.27 -22.84 -14.32
N SER A 865 36.73 -22.10 -15.34
CA SER A 865 37.53 -22.66 -16.44
C SER A 865 39.04 -22.39 -16.33
N ASP A 866 39.87 -23.42 -16.38
CA ASP A 866 41.35 -23.31 -16.34
C ASP A 866 41.96 -22.64 -17.59
N ASN A 867 41.19 -22.42 -18.66
CA ASN A 867 41.71 -21.84 -19.91
C ASN A 867 42.00 -20.32 -19.83
N PHE A 868 41.56 -19.63 -18.77
CA PHE A 868 41.73 -18.19 -18.59
C PHE A 868 43.07 -17.76 -17.98
N ASP A 869 43.94 -18.71 -17.62
CA ASP A 869 45.29 -18.43 -17.11
C ASP A 869 46.12 -17.57 -18.09
N SER A 870 45.83 -17.69 -19.40
CA SER A 870 46.41 -16.90 -20.49
C SER A 870 45.96 -15.44 -20.57
N PHE A 871 44.85 -15.05 -19.94
CA PHE A 871 44.25 -13.70 -20.04
C PHE A 871 44.73 -12.72 -18.96
N GLY A 872 45.82 -13.03 -18.25
CA GLY A 872 46.37 -12.18 -17.18
C GLY A 872 45.57 -12.24 -15.87
N ILE A 873 44.62 -13.16 -15.75
CA ILE A 873 43.89 -13.45 -14.51
C ILE A 873 44.64 -14.49 -13.65
N GLY A 874 45.62 -15.20 -14.23
CA GLY A 874 46.85 -15.65 -13.57
C GLY A 874 46.80 -16.81 -12.55
N ASP A 875 45.62 -17.18 -12.05
CA ASP A 875 45.45 -18.25 -11.06
C ASP A 875 44.47 -19.34 -11.53
N THR A 876 44.81 -20.60 -11.20
CA THR A 876 44.04 -21.81 -11.50
C THR A 876 42.58 -21.71 -11.05
N ALA A 877 41.67 -22.44 -11.71
CA ALA A 877 40.24 -22.33 -11.41
C ALA A 877 39.91 -22.62 -9.93
N SER A 878 40.64 -23.54 -9.28
CA SER A 878 40.50 -23.83 -7.85
C SER A 878 40.77 -22.60 -6.97
N LYS A 879 41.92 -21.94 -7.15
CA LYS A 879 42.28 -20.73 -6.39
C LYS A 879 41.30 -19.59 -6.64
N ARG A 880 40.97 -19.33 -7.91
CA ARG A 880 40.08 -18.25 -8.32
C ARG A 880 38.66 -18.46 -7.81
N THR A 881 38.19 -19.70 -7.77
CA THR A 881 36.91 -20.08 -7.15
C THR A 881 36.90 -19.82 -5.65
N ALA A 882 37.97 -20.20 -4.93
CA ALA A 882 38.12 -19.89 -3.51
C ALA A 882 38.15 -18.38 -3.25
N SER A 883 38.95 -17.62 -4.01
CA SER A 883 39.06 -16.16 -3.90
C SER A 883 37.72 -15.46 -4.17
N TYR A 884 36.96 -15.91 -5.17
CA TYR A 884 35.64 -15.37 -5.48
C TYR A 884 34.61 -15.65 -4.39
N PHE A 885 34.61 -16.87 -3.84
CA PHE A 885 33.75 -17.25 -2.71
C PHE A 885 34.08 -16.42 -1.46
N SER A 886 35.36 -16.24 -1.15
CA SER A 886 35.83 -15.34 -0.08
C SER A 886 35.38 -13.89 -0.32
N PHE A 887 35.56 -13.36 -1.53
CA PHE A 887 35.11 -12.01 -1.90
C PHE A 887 33.60 -11.80 -1.67
N LEU A 888 32.76 -12.77 -2.06
CA LEU A 888 31.32 -12.72 -1.82
C LEU A 888 30.99 -12.68 -0.31
N LEU A 889 31.63 -13.52 0.49
CA LEU A 889 31.43 -13.58 1.95
C LEU A 889 31.89 -12.31 2.65
N TYR A 890 33.08 -11.78 2.32
CA TYR A 890 33.55 -10.50 2.85
C TYR A 890 32.62 -9.35 2.48
N SER A 891 32.23 -9.26 1.20
CA SER A 891 31.38 -8.16 0.72
C SER A 891 30.00 -8.18 1.38
N THR A 892 29.40 -9.36 1.52
CA THR A 892 28.10 -9.52 2.21
C THR A 892 28.20 -9.28 3.72
N ALA A 893 29.30 -9.68 4.37
CA ALA A 893 29.56 -9.35 5.78
C ALA A 893 29.74 -7.84 5.99
N VAL A 894 30.49 -7.15 5.12
CA VAL A 894 30.65 -5.68 5.16
C VAL A 894 29.33 -4.96 4.94
N LEU A 895 28.50 -5.38 3.98
CA LEU A 895 27.17 -4.80 3.77
C LEU A 895 26.26 -5.02 5.00
N SER A 896 26.31 -6.19 5.64
CA SER A 896 25.59 -6.46 6.89
C SER A 896 26.08 -5.60 8.05
N LEU A 897 27.39 -5.36 8.17
CA LEU A 897 27.95 -4.42 9.15
C LEU A 897 27.46 -2.98 8.92
N VAL A 898 27.47 -2.50 7.67
CA VAL A 898 26.94 -1.16 7.32
C VAL A 898 25.47 -1.03 7.76
N ARG A 899 24.64 -2.02 7.44
CA ARG A 899 23.22 -2.08 7.88
C ARG A 899 23.11 -2.05 9.41
N PHE A 900 23.93 -2.85 10.11
CA PHE A 900 23.92 -2.92 11.57
C PHE A 900 24.36 -1.62 12.24
N PHE A 901 25.41 -0.95 11.76
CA PHE A 901 25.83 0.34 12.31
C PHE A 901 24.79 1.45 12.08
N GLY A 902 24.15 1.48 10.90
CA GLY A 902 23.02 2.37 10.65
C GLY A 902 21.82 2.08 11.56
N PHE A 903 21.52 0.81 11.80
CA PHE A 903 20.52 0.38 12.78
C PHE A 903 20.84 0.83 14.21
N LEU A 904 22.09 0.66 14.67
CA LEU A 904 22.53 1.10 16.00
C LEU A 904 22.37 2.62 16.18
N TRP A 905 22.77 3.40 15.17
CA TRP A 905 22.60 4.85 15.18
C TRP A 905 21.12 5.25 15.21
N PHE A 906 20.27 4.61 14.38
CA PHE A 906 18.82 4.84 14.39
C PHE A 906 18.20 4.54 15.76
N LEU A 907 18.55 3.41 16.37
CA LEU A 907 18.01 2.99 17.66
C LEU A 907 18.46 3.93 18.79
N GLY A 908 19.75 4.31 18.80
CA GLY A 908 20.31 5.29 19.72
C GLY A 908 19.66 6.67 19.58
N ARG A 909 19.57 7.20 18.36
CA ARG A 909 18.89 8.47 18.05
C ARG A 909 17.42 8.43 18.48
N THR A 910 16.69 7.36 18.18
CA THR A 910 15.27 7.23 18.52
C THR A 910 15.06 7.11 20.02
N GLY A 911 15.93 6.37 20.73
CA GLY A 911 15.92 6.26 22.19
C GLY A 911 16.16 7.61 22.87
N ILE A 912 17.21 8.33 22.45
CA ILE A 912 17.53 9.67 22.96
C ILE A 912 16.39 10.66 22.66
N MET A 913 15.89 10.69 21.42
CA MET A 913 14.80 11.58 21.03
C MET A 913 13.49 11.28 21.79
N CYS A 914 13.25 10.06 22.24
CA CYS A 914 12.11 9.72 23.11
C CYS A 914 12.15 10.48 24.45
N CYS A 915 13.33 10.83 24.95
CA CYS A 915 13.52 11.61 26.19
C CYS A 915 13.37 13.13 25.99
N PHE A 916 13.62 13.64 24.77
CA PHE A 916 13.62 15.09 24.47
C PHE A 916 12.45 15.55 23.59
N ALA A 917 11.70 14.65 22.97
CA ALA A 917 10.53 14.98 22.15
C ALA A 917 9.46 15.69 22.99
N ARG A 918 8.90 16.79 22.45
CA ARG A 918 7.76 17.48 23.05
C ARG A 918 6.50 16.64 22.80
N ARG A 919 6.15 15.81 23.78
CA ARG A 919 4.85 15.10 23.85
C ARG A 919 3.72 16.04 24.28
#